data_AF-A0AA92M3W2-F1
#
_entry.id   AF-A0AA92M3W2-F1
#
_cell.length_a   1.000
_cell.length_b   1.000
_cell.length_c   1.000
_cell.angle_alpha   90.00
_cell.angle_beta   90.00
_cell.angle_gamma   90.00
#
_symmetry.space_group_name_H-M   'P 1'
#
loop_
_entity.id
_entity.type
_entity.pdbx_description
1 polymer ?
#
loop_
_entity_poly.entity_id
_entity_poly.type
_entity_poly.pdbx_seq_one_letter_code
_entity_poly.pdbx_strand_id
1 'polypeptide(L)'
;MRNNAAGKSEGIEQVQPPGIWPSKFMRELRPELYSDTKDRETHVLSASVLEYHLDSITSRNQTHDFEVFCRKLCERTICPNLRPQTGPDGGGDSKADTETYPVAEEISGLTYVGVANGSEKWAFTFSAKSTWAEKVRKDVQGLIDTGRAYDKIICVTSRFAKSKNRAALEHELSEKYSVPVTIHDRTWIVKEIIENARIDLAVNYLKVGEIIKAPSRLGPLDYSRAQQLEDVERDIENPEAFRGMEQQRAMEALVAAKLSRTLERPRVETEGRFSRAIRLAEAHGSFRQKLEAEYEKIRTDFWWFDDFQSFNAAYDHFQDRAIQSDHVKNLEFLCNLNQLLVNALIHKHLTPAECRLGGRIAKLEQALTLIADDPDRPNNSLEAQTALLRIALSKLMLAHKPDELPSIWKGLTVILEKAEGLGEFDVDGLVSFIEAVGNVGGNDPAYGVLVEKLAEFIGARKGEGEGALVLLKRAEKLDFSARLDMIRWAGKAAFGLSKREYADSLIDAMHLLTLGYRSAGLLWATRASCIFAAASLVIQGEEEHQLPRVFAVTMKVWAWTALELCHLPDCLQAIQLMNGCIASMPLDEEEKAKIRGEIQELDIALGCYFLNLQEDDLRKLEAIPDILEAFGLFMARTGLLFSLGYTDLLREDGSLPKEEPDENVMQILAMLKSQALAERGRGPLIVNSEGPQTFATTILGMKVEVLIDGSESIAVAELVLGSLEAFFATIIEQRVVPHTELFRIITAQSDGIQEPVVEANALDMTCTITWPRGFPVAQLERQHDVRKFFMSVCGHVLSAACVVEDMAALLENLFSDAAAQQRMIMIATAQNSYRRLTSRGFTRLGDWSNLVRRSYPFRGQQIELPRIERPARGETSAKPDTGMPEFKDHKEVAVSSVINVHAWDQAKWRGCGYLQFGNQHPPVMAVLFENEAAARKIFEHWRERFGSVDANEELAVSIIRNLPQASPHHYCIQFSSSLAGAGMKSLRPAFMATRSMTMQPGDGVNLENFLNSYRQFKIFNLIPAVLASSPRFLFELGVLKRNLTVKSASDVRENDVEWVALRIHGHKAV
;
A
#
# COMPACT_ATOMS: atom_id res chain seq x y z
N MET A 1 5.68 17.27 0.15
CA MET A 1 5.52 17.42 1.61
C MET A 1 5.23 18.87 1.98
N ARG A 2 3.98 19.22 2.29
CA ARG A 2 3.61 20.35 3.16
C ARG A 2 2.37 19.92 3.95
N ASN A 3 2.54 19.68 5.25
CA ASN A 3 1.44 19.40 6.18
C ASN A 3 0.72 20.71 6.50
N ASN A 4 -0.60 20.74 6.27
CA ASN A 4 -1.50 21.73 6.82
C ASN A 4 -1.99 21.23 8.19
N ALA A 5 -1.56 21.89 9.27
CA ALA A 5 -2.22 21.81 10.56
C ALA A 5 -2.30 23.22 11.14
N ALA A 6 -3.52 23.75 11.20
CA ALA A 6 -3.82 25.04 11.80
C ALA A 6 -3.80 24.93 13.34
N GLY A 7 -3.00 25.78 13.98
CA GLY A 7 -2.91 25.87 15.44
C GLY A 7 -2.40 27.24 15.88
N LYS A 8 -3.32 28.00 16.50
CA LYS A 8 -3.24 29.23 17.31
C LYS A 8 -1.92 30.02 17.40
N SER A 9 -2.10 31.32 17.18
CA SER A 9 -1.15 32.43 17.30
C SER A 9 -0.61 32.66 18.72
N GLU A 10 0.70 32.56 18.88
CA GLU A 10 1.48 33.37 19.83
C GLU A 10 2.66 34.00 19.06
N GLY A 11 2.87 35.29 19.31
CA GLY A 11 3.80 36.14 18.56
C GLY A 11 5.26 35.72 18.75
N ILE A 12 5.77 34.99 17.77
CA ILE A 12 7.20 34.84 17.50
C ILE A 12 7.39 35.40 16.10
N GLU A 13 8.30 36.37 15.92
CA GLU A 13 8.73 36.83 14.61
C GLU A 13 9.09 35.62 13.75
N GLN A 14 8.23 35.28 12.78
CA GLN A 14 8.50 34.23 11.81
C GLN A 14 9.67 34.68 10.94
N VAL A 15 10.88 34.23 11.29
CA VAL A 15 11.98 34.17 10.33
C VAL A 15 11.50 33.26 9.20
N GLN A 16 11.13 33.85 8.07
CA GLN A 16 10.68 33.10 6.89
C GLN A 16 11.80 32.16 6.44
N PRO A 17 11.50 30.90 6.07
CA PRO A 17 12.52 29.96 5.63
C PRO A 17 13.19 30.48 4.35
N PRO A 18 14.52 30.28 4.17
CA PRO A 18 15.21 30.66 2.95
C PRO A 18 14.64 29.91 1.73
N GLY A 19 14.63 30.57 0.56
CA GLY A 19 14.22 29.96 -0.71
C GLY A 19 15.01 28.69 -1.02
N ILE A 20 14.40 27.75 -1.74
CA ILE A 20 15.07 26.50 -2.16
C ILE A 20 16.17 26.85 -3.18
N TRP A 21 17.40 26.45 -2.91
CA TRP A 21 18.55 26.66 -3.81
C TRP A 21 18.54 25.64 -4.96
N PRO A 22 18.59 26.07 -6.23
CA PRO A 22 18.56 25.18 -7.39
C PRO A 22 19.59 24.06 -7.37
N SER A 23 20.85 24.36 -7.02
CA SER A 23 21.94 23.37 -6.99
C SER A 23 21.72 22.25 -6.00
N LYS A 24 21.22 22.60 -4.80
CA LYS A 24 20.85 21.63 -3.77
C LYS A 24 19.64 20.79 -4.21
N PHE A 25 18.61 21.45 -4.74
CA PHE A 25 17.39 20.78 -5.20
C PHE A 25 17.68 19.78 -6.32
N MET A 26 18.47 20.15 -7.32
CA MET A 26 18.83 19.24 -8.41
C MET A 26 19.74 18.11 -7.97
N ARG A 27 20.62 18.32 -6.99
CA ARG A 27 21.44 17.24 -6.43
C ARG A 27 20.60 16.22 -5.67
N GLU A 28 19.54 16.65 -5.00
CA GLU A 28 18.58 15.76 -4.34
C GLU A 28 17.68 15.04 -5.37
N LEU A 29 17.23 15.74 -6.41
CA LEU A 29 16.31 15.20 -7.42
C LEU A 29 17.00 14.28 -8.43
N ARG A 30 18.22 14.62 -8.85
CA ARG A 30 18.99 13.98 -9.93
C ARG A 30 20.46 13.83 -9.49
N PRO A 31 20.73 13.05 -8.42
CA PRO A 31 22.09 12.89 -7.88
C PRO A 31 23.07 12.35 -8.92
N GLU A 32 22.58 11.60 -9.92
CA GLU A 32 23.40 11.08 -11.00
C GLU A 32 24.01 12.18 -11.89
N LEU A 33 23.51 13.41 -11.88
CA LEU A 33 24.10 14.54 -12.64
C LEU A 33 25.29 15.22 -11.94
N TYR A 34 25.61 14.81 -10.70
CA TYR A 34 26.68 15.33 -9.86
C TYR A 34 27.71 14.22 -9.56
N SER A 35 28.78 14.58 -8.84
CA SER A 35 29.87 13.66 -8.52
C SER A 35 29.42 12.58 -7.53
N ASP A 36 29.72 11.30 -7.83
CA ASP A 36 29.40 10.13 -6.98
C ASP A 36 30.58 9.67 -6.11
N THR A 37 31.69 10.41 -6.15
CA THR A 37 32.94 10.11 -5.44
C THR A 37 32.88 10.44 -3.93
N LYS A 38 33.38 9.52 -3.07
CA LYS A 38 33.49 9.67 -1.60
C LYS A 38 34.91 9.34 -1.09
N ASP A 39 35.39 10.03 -0.05
CA ASP A 39 36.76 9.85 0.50
C ASP A 39 36.91 8.61 1.41
N ARG A 40 38.04 7.87 1.29
CA ARG A 40 38.49 6.79 2.20
C ARG A 40 40.03 6.62 2.20
N GLU A 41 40.57 5.98 3.24
CA GLU A 41 42.02 5.73 3.41
C GLU A 41 42.50 4.44 2.69
N THR A 42 43.70 4.44 2.08
CA THR A 42 44.29 3.28 1.35
C THR A 42 45.75 3.01 1.73
N HIS A 43 46.22 1.77 1.56
CA HIS A 43 47.57 1.30 1.92
C HIS A 43 48.46 1.08 0.68
N VAL A 44 49.68 1.65 0.66
CA VAL A 44 50.65 1.50 -0.45
C VAL A 44 51.96 0.88 0.04
N LEU A 45 52.45 -0.14 -0.66
CA LEU A 45 53.72 -0.82 -0.38
C LEU A 45 54.31 -1.43 -1.65
N SER A 46 55.60 -1.20 -1.93
CA SER A 46 56.31 -1.83 -3.05
C SER A 46 57.02 -3.13 -2.64
N ALA A 47 57.21 -4.04 -3.59
CA ALA A 47 57.90 -5.31 -3.36
C ALA A 47 59.34 -5.13 -2.85
N SER A 48 60.08 -4.17 -3.41
CA SER A 48 61.47 -3.89 -3.00
C SER A 48 61.58 -3.40 -1.55
N VAL A 49 60.62 -2.59 -1.10
CA VAL A 49 60.55 -2.12 0.30
C VAL A 49 60.21 -3.27 1.24
N LEU A 50 59.25 -4.12 0.86
CA LEU A 50 58.88 -5.31 1.64
C LEU A 50 60.06 -6.30 1.75
N GLU A 51 60.75 -6.60 0.64
CA GLU A 51 61.89 -7.53 0.64
C GLU A 51 63.05 -7.05 1.52
N TYR A 52 63.38 -5.75 1.47
CA TYR A 52 64.38 -5.16 2.34
C TYR A 52 63.97 -5.22 3.82
N HIS A 53 62.68 -5.00 4.10
CA HIS A 53 62.16 -5.10 5.45
C HIS A 53 62.28 -6.53 5.99
N LEU A 54 61.85 -7.54 5.21
CA LEU A 54 61.93 -8.95 5.56
C LEU A 54 63.38 -9.42 5.81
N ASP A 55 64.36 -8.84 5.10
CA ASP A 55 65.78 -9.17 5.26
C ASP A 55 66.39 -8.54 6.54
N SER A 56 65.83 -7.43 7.03
CA SER A 56 66.37 -6.67 8.17
C SER A 56 65.61 -6.86 9.50
N ILE A 57 64.62 -7.76 9.57
CA ILE A 57 63.80 -8.03 10.77
C ILE A 57 64.65 -8.28 12.03
N THR A 58 65.65 -9.17 11.94
CA THR A 58 66.48 -9.55 13.09
C THR A 58 67.37 -8.39 13.56
N SER A 59 67.88 -7.58 12.64
CA SER A 59 68.67 -6.38 12.98
C SER A 59 67.82 -5.26 13.59
N ARG A 60 66.50 -5.27 13.36
CA ARG A 60 65.55 -4.28 13.87
C ARG A 60 64.82 -4.72 15.15
N ASN A 61 65.13 -5.91 15.67
CA ASN A 61 64.45 -6.52 16.81
C ASN A 61 62.92 -6.69 16.61
N GLN A 62 62.46 -6.94 15.39
CA GLN A 62 61.04 -7.06 15.02
C GLN A 62 60.58 -8.51 14.82
N THR A 63 61.25 -9.47 15.47
CA THR A 63 60.94 -10.90 15.29
C THR A 63 59.51 -11.26 15.70
N HIS A 64 59.02 -10.63 16.79
CA HIS A 64 57.65 -10.84 17.26
C HIS A 64 56.60 -10.27 16.28
N ASP A 65 56.82 -9.06 15.75
CA ASP A 65 55.95 -8.46 14.72
C ASP A 65 55.87 -9.37 13.48
N PHE A 66 56.99 -10.00 13.12
CA PHE A 66 57.05 -10.96 12.03
C PHE A 66 56.27 -12.25 12.30
N GLU A 67 56.31 -12.78 13.53
CA GLU A 67 55.50 -13.94 13.94
C GLU A 67 54.00 -13.63 13.88
N VAL A 68 53.58 -12.47 14.40
CA VAL A 68 52.18 -12.02 14.33
C VAL A 68 51.72 -11.83 12.89
N PHE A 69 52.55 -11.21 12.06
CA PHE A 69 52.31 -11.07 10.63
C PHE A 69 52.18 -12.42 9.92
N CYS A 70 53.11 -13.35 10.15
CA CYS A 70 53.07 -14.67 9.53
C CYS A 70 51.84 -15.46 9.95
N ARG A 71 51.43 -15.37 11.22
CA ARG A 71 50.15 -15.94 11.68
C ARG A 71 48.97 -15.36 10.92
N LYS A 72 48.85 -14.02 10.84
CA LYS A 72 47.75 -13.33 10.14
C LYS A 72 47.74 -13.60 8.64
N LEU A 73 48.92 -13.76 8.05
CA LEU A 73 49.06 -14.17 6.66
C LEU A 73 48.60 -15.62 6.47
N CYS A 74 49.01 -16.55 7.34
CA CYS A 74 48.57 -17.95 7.31
C CYS A 74 47.06 -18.10 7.58
N GLU A 75 46.48 -17.32 8.51
CA GLU A 75 45.04 -17.24 8.75
C GLU A 75 44.26 -16.91 7.46
N ARG A 76 44.83 -16.04 6.62
CA ARG A 76 44.20 -15.53 5.40
C ARG A 76 44.62 -16.25 4.11
N THR A 77 45.50 -17.24 4.18
CA THR A 77 46.03 -17.94 2.99
C THR A 77 46.02 -19.45 3.09
N ILE A 78 46.25 -19.98 4.29
CA ILE A 78 46.51 -21.41 4.52
C ILE A 78 45.38 -22.02 5.34
N CYS A 79 45.06 -21.45 6.52
CA CYS A 79 44.04 -22.00 7.41
C CYS A 79 43.57 -20.95 8.43
N PRO A 80 42.25 -20.63 8.53
CA PRO A 80 41.76 -19.51 9.34
C PRO A 80 41.71 -19.74 10.86
N ASN A 81 41.77 -20.99 11.34
CA ASN A 81 41.60 -21.37 12.75
C ASN A 81 42.94 -21.50 13.51
N LEU A 82 43.80 -20.48 13.47
CA LEU A 82 45.09 -20.46 14.20
C LEU A 82 44.97 -19.86 15.60
N ARG A 83 45.60 -20.49 16.60
CA ARG A 83 45.61 -19.97 17.98
C ARG A 83 46.53 -18.75 18.13
N PRO A 84 46.08 -17.64 18.73
CA PRO A 84 46.98 -16.57 19.12
C PRO A 84 47.81 -17.00 20.34
N GLN A 85 49.09 -16.64 20.36
CA GLN A 85 49.96 -16.89 21.51
C GLN A 85 49.64 -15.85 22.58
N THR A 86 49.04 -16.27 23.70
CA THR A 86 48.71 -15.39 24.83
C THR A 86 49.31 -15.95 26.13
N GLY A 87 50.50 -15.49 26.49
CA GLY A 87 51.18 -15.76 27.76
C GLY A 87 52.60 -15.14 27.83
N PRO A 88 53.16 -14.82 29.01
CA PRO A 88 54.52 -14.30 29.14
C PRO A 88 55.56 -15.38 28.76
N ASP A 89 56.66 -14.97 28.10
CA ASP A 89 57.73 -15.80 27.49
C ASP A 89 58.57 -16.70 28.43
N GLY A 90 57.99 -17.18 29.54
CA GLY A 90 58.68 -18.03 30.51
C GLY A 90 57.74 -18.96 31.23
N GLY A 91 57.54 -20.17 30.68
CA GLY A 91 56.96 -21.31 31.39
C GLY A 91 55.69 -21.88 30.76
N GLY A 92 55.84 -22.72 29.75
CA GLY A 92 54.74 -23.52 29.18
C GLY A 92 55.19 -24.34 27.96
N ASP A 93 54.75 -25.60 27.90
CA ASP A 93 55.22 -26.66 26.98
C ASP A 93 54.74 -26.50 25.52
N SER A 94 54.74 -25.27 24.98
CA SER A 94 54.40 -24.99 23.58
C SER A 94 55.64 -24.58 22.81
N LYS A 95 56.30 -25.55 22.15
CA LYS A 95 57.42 -25.30 21.22
C LYS A 95 56.95 -24.91 19.80
N ALA A 96 55.64 -24.68 19.60
CA ALA A 96 55.03 -24.17 18.37
C ALA A 96 54.76 -22.66 18.48
N ASP A 97 54.96 -21.91 17.38
CA ASP A 97 54.65 -20.47 17.35
C ASP A 97 53.13 -20.23 17.22
N THR A 98 52.43 -21.12 16.50
CA THR A 98 50.96 -21.25 16.56
C THR A 98 50.53 -22.65 16.10
N GLU A 99 49.31 -23.07 16.42
CA GLU A 99 48.72 -24.34 15.98
C GLU A 99 47.22 -24.16 15.69
N THR A 100 46.65 -25.05 14.89
CA THR A 100 45.19 -25.04 14.63
C THR A 100 44.40 -25.39 15.89
N TYR A 101 43.19 -24.85 16.01
CA TYR A 101 42.20 -25.29 17.00
C TYR A 101 40.98 -25.91 16.31
N PRO A 102 40.36 -26.94 16.89
CA PRO A 102 39.21 -27.59 16.26
C PRO A 102 38.04 -26.62 16.14
N VAL A 103 37.39 -26.60 14.98
CA VAL A 103 36.17 -25.81 14.70
C VAL A 103 35.03 -26.75 14.30
N ALA A 104 33.80 -26.37 14.64
CA ALA A 104 32.62 -27.13 14.23
C ALA A 104 32.56 -27.26 12.70
N GLU A 105 32.03 -28.38 12.20
CA GLU A 105 31.94 -28.67 10.77
C GLU A 105 31.16 -27.59 10.01
N GLU A 106 30.10 -27.06 10.63
CA GLU A 106 29.32 -25.93 10.13
C GLU A 106 30.16 -24.67 9.87
N ILE A 107 31.14 -24.38 10.75
CA ILE A 107 32.07 -23.25 10.60
C ILE A 107 33.14 -23.56 9.55
N SER A 108 33.58 -24.82 9.49
CA SER A 108 34.51 -25.29 8.43
C SER A 108 33.89 -25.11 7.04
N GLY A 109 32.60 -25.42 6.87
CA GLY A 109 31.86 -25.27 5.61
C GLY A 109 31.69 -23.83 5.12
N LEU A 110 31.91 -22.82 5.97
CA LEU A 110 31.86 -21.39 5.61
C LEU A 110 33.23 -20.84 5.14
N THR A 111 34.29 -21.65 5.21
CA THR A 111 35.65 -21.22 4.87
C THR A 111 35.87 -21.30 3.36
N TYR A 112 36.05 -20.15 2.71
CA TYR A 112 36.32 -20.03 1.26
C TYR A 112 37.80 -19.72 0.93
N VAL A 113 38.66 -19.59 1.94
CA VAL A 113 40.09 -19.27 1.80
C VAL A 113 40.92 -20.26 2.61
N GLY A 114 41.95 -20.84 1.98
CA GLY A 114 42.78 -21.88 2.61
C GLY A 114 42.15 -23.27 2.54
N VAL A 115 42.60 -24.20 3.39
CA VAL A 115 42.06 -25.55 3.49
C VAL A 115 41.02 -25.59 4.62
N ALA A 116 39.77 -25.89 4.28
CA ALA A 116 38.66 -25.98 5.21
C ALA A 116 38.67 -27.33 5.97
N ASN A 117 39.55 -27.50 6.97
CA ASN A 117 39.61 -28.71 7.79
C ASN A 117 39.43 -28.40 9.28
N GLY A 118 38.24 -28.70 9.83
CA GLY A 118 37.90 -28.43 11.22
C GLY A 118 38.54 -29.36 12.27
N SER A 119 39.15 -30.47 11.85
CA SER A 119 39.63 -31.54 12.75
C SER A 119 41.14 -31.82 12.72
N GLU A 120 41.88 -31.38 11.70
CA GLU A 120 43.32 -31.64 11.58
C GLU A 120 44.14 -30.71 12.49
N LYS A 121 45.18 -31.27 13.11
CA LYS A 121 46.09 -30.55 14.01
C LYS A 121 47.37 -30.17 13.26
N TRP A 122 47.50 -28.91 12.88
CA TRP A 122 48.66 -28.38 12.18
C TRP A 122 49.51 -27.51 13.11
N ALA A 123 50.83 -27.66 13.04
CA ALA A 123 51.77 -26.79 13.73
C ALA A 123 52.38 -25.77 12.77
N PHE A 124 52.61 -24.55 13.26
CA PHE A 124 53.26 -23.49 12.51
C PHE A 124 54.50 -23.00 13.25
N THR A 125 55.58 -22.77 12.51
CA THR A 125 56.78 -22.12 13.03
C THR A 125 57.31 -21.05 12.09
N PHE A 126 57.81 -19.95 12.65
CA PHE A 126 58.23 -18.76 11.91
C PHE A 126 59.68 -18.40 12.21
N SER A 127 60.47 -18.07 11.18
CA SER A 127 61.90 -17.77 11.34
C SER A 127 62.39 -16.61 10.49
N ALA A 128 62.92 -15.59 11.17
CA ALA A 128 63.60 -14.45 10.54
C ALA A 128 65.15 -14.60 10.46
N LYS A 129 65.71 -15.70 11.01
CA LYS A 129 67.18 -15.89 11.11
C LYS A 129 67.83 -16.11 9.75
N SER A 130 69.05 -15.61 9.57
CA SER A 130 69.85 -15.86 8.35
C SER A 130 70.18 -17.34 8.17
N THR A 131 70.40 -18.08 9.27
CA THR A 131 70.56 -19.55 9.30
C THR A 131 69.20 -20.28 9.36
N TRP A 132 68.27 -19.91 8.47
CA TRP A 132 66.89 -20.40 8.49
C TRP A 132 66.79 -21.94 8.46
N ALA A 133 67.63 -22.62 7.68
CA ALA A 133 67.59 -24.08 7.53
C ALA A 133 67.94 -24.83 8.83
N GLU A 134 68.92 -24.34 9.60
CA GLU A 134 69.27 -24.93 10.90
C GLU A 134 68.17 -24.66 11.94
N LYS A 135 67.58 -23.46 11.92
CA LYS A 135 66.48 -23.08 12.79
C LYS A 135 65.23 -23.93 12.52
N VAL A 136 64.84 -24.12 11.26
CA VAL A 136 63.72 -25.00 10.88
C VAL A 136 63.95 -26.44 11.35
N ARG A 137 65.16 -27.00 11.20
CA ARG A 137 65.47 -28.35 11.74
C ARG A 137 65.27 -28.43 13.25
N LYS A 138 65.74 -27.41 13.98
CA LYS A 138 65.61 -27.33 15.44
C LYS A 138 64.15 -27.17 15.88
N ASP A 139 63.39 -26.34 15.17
CA ASP A 139 61.99 -26.05 15.51
C ASP A 139 61.10 -27.25 15.21
N VAL A 140 61.28 -27.92 14.07
CA VAL A 140 60.57 -29.16 13.73
C VAL A 140 60.92 -30.28 14.72
N GLN A 141 62.21 -30.48 15.04
CA GLN A 141 62.58 -31.44 16.10
C GLN A 141 61.93 -31.07 17.43
N GLY A 142 61.94 -29.79 17.81
CA GLY A 142 61.31 -29.29 19.01
C GLY A 142 59.80 -29.55 19.07
N LEU A 143 59.09 -29.37 17.96
CA LEU A 143 57.67 -29.69 17.82
C LEU A 143 57.39 -31.19 18.03
N ILE A 144 58.19 -32.06 17.41
CA ILE A 144 58.06 -33.51 17.56
C ILE A 144 58.36 -33.95 19.00
N ASP A 145 59.38 -33.36 19.64
CA ASP A 145 59.75 -33.64 21.03
C ASP A 145 58.65 -33.28 22.05
N THR A 146 57.64 -32.49 21.68
CA THR A 146 56.47 -32.21 22.54
C THR A 146 55.52 -33.41 22.68
N GLY A 147 55.69 -34.47 21.89
CA GLY A 147 54.83 -35.66 21.90
C GLY A 147 53.42 -35.44 21.33
N ARG A 148 53.15 -34.29 20.71
CA ARG A 148 51.86 -33.97 20.07
C ARG A 148 51.80 -34.62 18.68
N ALA A 149 50.71 -35.34 18.39
CA ALA A 149 50.43 -35.85 17.05
C ALA A 149 49.96 -34.71 16.14
N TYR A 150 50.84 -34.22 15.26
CA TYR A 150 50.52 -33.23 14.24
C TYR A 150 50.34 -33.90 12.89
N ASP A 151 49.29 -33.52 12.16
CA ASP A 151 49.02 -34.03 10.80
C ASP A 151 49.89 -33.32 9.75
N LYS A 152 50.32 -32.08 10.04
CA LYS A 152 51.14 -31.27 9.15
C LYS A 152 51.92 -30.20 9.91
N ILE A 153 53.11 -29.85 9.42
CA ILE A 153 53.92 -28.75 9.94
C ILE A 153 54.20 -27.73 8.83
N ILE A 154 53.89 -26.46 9.09
CA ILE A 154 54.13 -25.34 8.17
C ILE A 154 55.22 -24.43 8.76
N CYS A 155 56.28 -24.19 8.00
CA CYS A 155 57.36 -23.29 8.39
C CYS A 155 57.35 -22.06 7.49
N VAL A 156 57.37 -20.84 8.03
CA VAL A 156 57.49 -19.60 7.24
C VAL A 156 58.80 -18.90 7.57
N THR A 157 59.57 -18.51 6.55
CA THR A 157 60.82 -17.77 6.75
C THR A 157 60.88 -16.47 5.97
N SER A 158 61.47 -15.44 6.59
CA SER A 158 61.71 -14.15 5.94
C SER A 158 62.85 -14.18 4.92
N ARG A 159 63.59 -15.31 4.83
CA ARG A 159 64.75 -15.48 3.96
C ARG A 159 64.39 -16.12 2.63
N PHE A 160 65.15 -15.79 1.60
CA PHE A 160 65.04 -16.46 0.32
C PHE A 160 65.63 -17.88 0.40
N ALA A 161 64.87 -18.89 0.01
CA ALA A 161 65.30 -20.27 -0.01
C ALA A 161 65.40 -20.75 -1.47
N LYS A 162 66.60 -21.16 -1.91
CA LYS A 162 66.75 -21.78 -3.24
C LYS A 162 65.87 -23.04 -3.30
N SER A 163 65.01 -23.13 -4.31
CA SER A 163 64.02 -24.21 -4.48
C SER A 163 64.59 -25.63 -4.22
N LYS A 164 65.77 -25.95 -4.77
CA LYS A 164 66.45 -27.24 -4.55
C LYS A 164 66.76 -27.52 -3.06
N ASN A 165 67.22 -26.52 -2.32
CA ASN A 165 67.59 -26.68 -0.91
C ASN A 165 66.36 -26.75 0.00
N ARG A 166 65.30 -26.00 -0.35
CA ARG A 166 64.01 -26.03 0.35
C ARG A 166 63.35 -27.41 0.23
N ALA A 167 63.21 -27.91 -0.99
CA ALA A 167 62.61 -29.22 -1.26
C ALA A 167 63.41 -30.38 -0.63
N ALA A 168 64.74 -30.32 -0.68
CA ALA A 168 65.58 -31.32 -0.03
C ALA A 168 65.38 -31.35 1.49
N LEU A 169 65.21 -30.18 2.12
CA LEU A 169 64.96 -30.06 3.57
C LEU A 169 63.54 -30.51 3.96
N GLU A 170 62.53 -30.17 3.17
CA GLU A 170 61.16 -30.65 3.35
C GLU A 170 61.10 -32.19 3.30
N HIS A 171 61.77 -32.80 2.33
CA HIS A 171 61.85 -34.26 2.19
C HIS A 171 62.62 -34.90 3.36
N GLU A 172 63.79 -34.36 3.70
CA GLU A 172 64.62 -34.81 4.84
C GLU A 172 63.79 -34.85 6.14
N LEU A 173 63.07 -33.77 6.45
CA LEU A 173 62.29 -33.66 7.68
C LEU A 173 61.01 -34.49 7.65
N SER A 174 60.33 -34.56 6.50
CA SER A 174 59.10 -35.34 6.35
C SER A 174 59.36 -36.83 6.47
N GLU A 175 60.44 -37.35 5.86
CA GLU A 175 60.83 -38.75 6.00
C GLU A 175 61.31 -39.07 7.42
N LYS A 176 62.15 -38.20 8.01
CA LYS A 176 62.74 -38.45 9.32
C LYS A 176 61.70 -38.55 10.44
N TYR A 177 60.63 -37.76 10.40
CA TYR A 177 59.61 -37.73 11.46
C TYR A 177 58.23 -38.24 11.04
N SER A 178 58.06 -38.71 9.80
CA SER A 178 56.78 -39.22 9.27
C SER A 178 55.61 -38.23 9.37
N VAL A 179 55.87 -36.92 9.32
CA VAL A 179 54.88 -35.83 9.30
C VAL A 179 55.20 -34.90 8.13
N PRO A 180 54.25 -34.57 7.23
CA PRO A 180 54.50 -33.65 6.12
C PRO A 180 54.93 -32.26 6.60
N VAL A 181 56.09 -31.79 6.11
CA VAL A 181 56.64 -30.45 6.39
C VAL A 181 56.61 -29.60 5.12
N THR A 182 56.04 -28.39 5.18
CA THR A 182 56.04 -27.41 4.07
C THR A 182 56.71 -26.12 4.51
N ILE A 183 57.61 -25.57 3.69
CA ILE A 183 58.36 -24.36 3.98
C ILE A 183 57.97 -23.26 2.98
N HIS A 184 57.44 -22.15 3.50
CA HIS A 184 57.20 -20.92 2.75
C HIS A 184 58.35 -19.93 2.99
N ASP A 185 58.92 -19.39 1.92
CA ASP A 185 60.05 -18.48 1.98
C ASP A 185 59.66 -17.03 1.66
N ARG A 186 60.66 -16.14 1.61
CA ARG A 186 60.46 -14.71 1.30
C ARG A 186 59.67 -14.50 0.01
N THR A 187 59.90 -15.31 -1.02
CA THR A 187 59.23 -15.16 -2.31
C THR A 187 57.73 -15.45 -2.19
N TRP A 188 57.35 -16.44 -1.38
CA TRP A 188 55.95 -16.69 -1.06
C TRP A 188 55.32 -15.50 -0.33
N ILE A 189 55.97 -14.94 0.70
CA ILE A 189 55.45 -13.78 1.43
C ILE A 189 55.23 -12.59 0.50
N VAL A 190 56.20 -12.27 -0.36
CA VAL A 190 56.10 -11.14 -1.30
C VAL A 190 54.94 -11.35 -2.28
N LYS A 191 54.79 -12.56 -2.81
CA LYS A 191 53.67 -12.92 -3.68
C LYS A 191 52.32 -12.74 -2.96
N GLU A 192 52.17 -13.28 -1.76
CA GLU A 192 50.90 -13.23 -1.04
C GLU A 192 50.52 -11.80 -0.60
N ILE A 193 51.50 -10.91 -0.37
CA ILE A 193 51.25 -9.51 0.02
C ILE A 193 51.05 -8.60 -1.19
N ILE A 194 51.92 -8.69 -2.19
CA ILE A 194 51.95 -7.76 -3.32
C ILE A 194 51.03 -8.26 -4.45
N GLU A 195 51.26 -9.47 -4.95
CA GLU A 195 50.50 -10.00 -6.10
C GLU A 195 49.06 -10.35 -5.74
N ASN A 196 48.84 -10.90 -4.53
CA ASN A 196 47.50 -11.26 -4.04
C ASN A 196 46.82 -10.13 -3.25
N ALA A 197 47.32 -8.89 -3.35
CA ALA A 197 46.72 -7.67 -2.81
C ALA A 197 46.37 -7.71 -1.30
N ARG A 198 47.28 -8.25 -0.46
CA ARG A 198 47.11 -8.29 1.02
C ARG A 198 48.06 -7.32 1.74
N ILE A 199 48.24 -6.14 1.15
CA ILE A 199 49.13 -5.08 1.65
C ILE A 199 48.71 -4.60 3.05
N ASP A 200 47.41 -4.65 3.35
CA ASP A 200 46.86 -4.35 4.66
C ASP A 200 47.54 -5.17 5.78
N LEU A 201 47.87 -6.44 5.54
CA LEU A 201 48.55 -7.27 6.54
C LEU A 201 49.98 -6.79 6.84
N ALA A 202 50.72 -6.37 5.82
CA ALA A 202 52.08 -5.84 6.00
C ALA A 202 52.07 -4.48 6.70
N VAL A 203 51.13 -3.59 6.36
CA VAL A 203 50.98 -2.30 7.04
C VAL A 203 50.54 -2.50 8.49
N ASN A 204 49.51 -3.31 8.73
CA ASN A 204 48.92 -3.46 10.06
C ASN A 204 49.82 -4.25 11.03
N TYR A 205 50.54 -5.27 10.55
CA TYR A 205 51.27 -6.20 11.42
C TYR A 205 52.80 -6.12 11.29
N LEU A 206 53.38 -5.80 10.12
CA LEU A 206 54.82 -5.54 10.00
C LEU A 206 55.19 -4.06 10.14
N LYS A 207 54.19 -3.17 10.16
CA LYS A 207 54.38 -1.71 10.20
C LYS A 207 55.18 -1.18 9.01
N VAL A 208 54.98 -1.76 7.82
CA VAL A 208 55.68 -1.39 6.58
C VAL A 208 54.68 -0.93 5.53
N GLY A 209 54.97 0.22 4.92
CA GLY A 209 54.13 0.85 3.91
C GLY A 209 53.59 2.19 4.39
N GLU A 210 52.90 2.90 3.51
CA GLU A 210 52.29 4.21 3.80
C GLU A 210 50.77 4.10 3.77
N ILE A 211 50.11 4.79 4.70
CA ILE A 211 48.66 5.04 4.65
C ILE A 211 48.50 6.36 3.90
N ILE A 212 48.06 6.29 2.66
CA ILE A 212 47.77 7.48 1.86
C ILE A 212 46.27 7.75 1.96
N LYS A 213 45.92 8.99 2.30
CA LYS A 213 44.60 9.55 1.95
C LYS A 213 44.58 9.74 0.45
N ALA A 214 44.32 8.66 -0.28
CA ALA A 214 44.16 8.76 -1.72
C ALA A 214 42.91 9.59 -2.02
N PRO A 215 42.89 10.36 -3.12
CA PRO A 215 41.61 10.67 -3.74
C PRO A 215 40.96 9.33 -4.07
N SER A 216 39.84 9.09 -3.40
CA SER A 216 38.71 8.29 -3.87
C SER A 216 38.92 6.84 -4.31
N ARG A 217 38.03 5.97 -3.83
CA ARG A 217 37.42 5.05 -4.79
C ARG A 217 36.52 5.92 -5.65
N LEU A 218 37.00 6.32 -6.83
CA LEU A 218 36.16 7.01 -7.83
C LEU A 218 34.83 6.27 -7.89
N GLY A 219 33.74 7.00 -7.72
CA GLY A 219 32.44 6.41 -7.96
C GLY A 219 32.40 5.85 -9.39
N PRO A 220 31.67 4.76 -9.64
CA PRO A 220 31.68 4.10 -10.95
C PRO A 220 31.31 5.07 -12.09
N LEU A 221 30.47 6.08 -11.82
CA LEU A 221 30.13 7.11 -12.80
C LEU A 221 31.27 8.09 -13.00
N ASP A 222 31.86 8.62 -11.93
CA ASP A 222 32.97 9.57 -12.02
C ASP A 222 34.24 8.97 -12.64
N TYR A 223 34.52 7.68 -12.41
CA TYR A 223 35.61 6.98 -13.08
C TYR A 223 35.44 7.02 -14.60
N SER A 224 34.27 6.60 -15.08
CA SER A 224 33.93 6.61 -16.51
C SER A 224 33.95 8.04 -17.08
N ARG A 225 33.40 9.01 -16.36
CA ARG A 225 33.34 10.42 -16.79
C ARG A 225 34.71 11.10 -16.82
N ALA A 226 35.57 10.82 -15.84
CA ALA A 226 36.92 11.36 -15.80
C ALA A 226 37.75 10.84 -16.98
N GLN A 227 37.66 9.53 -17.26
CA GLN A 227 38.29 8.92 -18.42
C GLN A 227 37.76 9.52 -19.73
N GLN A 228 36.43 9.63 -19.89
CA GLN A 228 35.82 10.26 -21.05
C GLN A 228 36.26 11.71 -21.21
N LEU A 229 36.37 12.48 -20.13
CA LEU A 229 36.82 13.87 -20.18
C LEU A 229 38.27 13.96 -20.65
N GLU A 230 39.17 13.12 -20.12
CA GLU A 230 40.57 13.08 -20.54
C GLU A 230 40.72 12.68 -22.02
N ASP A 231 39.96 11.68 -22.47
CA ASP A 231 40.00 11.22 -23.86
C ASP A 231 39.50 12.32 -24.81
N VAL A 232 38.37 12.96 -24.49
CA VAL A 232 37.80 14.06 -25.28
C VAL A 232 38.74 15.28 -25.30
N GLU A 233 39.34 15.66 -24.18
CA GLU A 233 40.30 16.78 -24.14
C GLU A 233 41.56 16.48 -24.97
N ARG A 234 42.09 15.26 -24.89
CA ARG A 234 43.23 14.81 -25.71
C ARG A 234 42.93 14.90 -27.20
N ASP A 235 41.73 14.50 -27.61
CA ASP A 235 41.33 14.58 -29.01
C ASP A 235 41.13 16.04 -29.46
N ILE A 236 40.57 16.91 -28.62
CA ILE A 236 40.38 18.34 -28.93
C ILE A 236 41.73 19.07 -29.08
N GLU A 237 42.73 18.67 -28.30
CA GLU A 237 44.10 19.20 -28.36
C GLU A 237 44.86 18.72 -29.59
N ASN A 238 44.52 17.56 -30.15
CA ASN A 238 45.12 17.02 -31.36
C ASN A 238 44.63 17.76 -32.63
N PRO A 239 45.51 18.48 -33.36
CA PRO A 239 45.11 19.26 -34.53
C PRO A 239 44.56 18.43 -35.70
N GLU A 240 44.92 17.15 -35.80
CA GLU A 240 44.47 16.28 -36.90
C GLU A 240 43.18 15.50 -36.57
N ALA A 241 42.79 15.40 -35.29
CA ALA A 241 41.67 14.54 -34.86
C ALA A 241 40.32 14.92 -35.47
N PHE A 242 40.10 16.22 -35.73
CA PHE A 242 38.83 16.75 -36.26
C PHE A 242 38.98 17.46 -37.61
N ARG A 243 40.01 17.14 -38.38
CA ARG A 243 40.23 17.76 -39.68
C ARG A 243 39.07 17.43 -40.63
N GLY A 244 38.35 18.45 -41.09
CA GLY A 244 37.12 18.27 -41.90
C GLY A 244 35.88 17.85 -41.10
N MET A 245 35.98 17.84 -39.77
CA MET A 245 34.89 17.50 -38.83
C MET A 245 34.76 18.61 -37.77
N GLU A 246 34.83 19.88 -38.17
CA GLU A 246 34.86 21.03 -37.27
C GLU A 246 33.58 21.16 -36.44
N GLN A 247 32.43 20.73 -36.99
CA GLN A 247 31.16 20.63 -36.25
C GLN A 247 31.21 19.57 -35.14
N GLN A 248 31.89 18.44 -35.38
CA GLN A 248 32.10 17.42 -34.36
C GLN A 248 33.00 17.97 -33.26
N ARG A 249 34.07 18.69 -33.61
CA ARG A 249 34.96 19.35 -32.63
C ARG A 249 34.21 20.28 -31.68
N ALA A 250 33.25 21.05 -32.20
CA ALA A 250 32.41 21.91 -31.38
C ALA A 250 31.52 21.10 -30.42
N MET A 251 30.98 19.96 -30.87
CA MET A 251 30.19 19.06 -30.04
C MET A 251 31.04 18.39 -28.94
N GLU A 252 32.22 17.88 -29.28
CA GLU A 252 33.15 17.29 -28.31
C GLU A 252 33.58 18.32 -27.25
N ALA A 253 33.81 19.57 -27.65
CA ALA A 253 34.09 20.64 -26.69
C ALA A 253 32.93 20.91 -25.73
N LEU A 254 31.68 20.77 -26.20
CA LEU A 254 30.49 20.85 -25.35
C LEU A 254 30.35 19.64 -24.42
N VAL A 255 30.65 18.43 -24.90
CA VAL A 255 30.71 17.20 -24.09
C VAL A 255 31.72 17.35 -22.96
N ALA A 256 32.92 17.85 -23.25
CA ALA A 256 33.94 18.13 -22.24
C ALA A 256 33.44 19.12 -21.17
N ALA A 257 32.73 20.17 -21.57
CA ALA A 257 32.15 21.14 -20.64
C ALA A 257 31.05 20.50 -19.75
N LYS A 258 30.19 19.65 -20.31
CA LYS A 258 29.16 18.91 -19.57
C LYS A 258 29.75 17.87 -18.61
N LEU A 259 30.81 17.17 -19.01
CA LEU A 259 31.54 16.26 -18.12
C LEU A 259 32.22 17.03 -16.98
N SER A 260 32.81 18.19 -17.28
CA SER A 260 33.45 19.08 -16.29
C SER A 260 32.49 19.51 -15.18
N ARG A 261 31.26 19.94 -15.52
CA ARG A 261 30.25 20.31 -14.49
C ARG A 261 29.74 19.09 -13.70
N THR A 262 29.58 17.94 -14.34
CA THR A 262 29.04 16.73 -13.70
C THR A 262 30.06 16.09 -12.75
N LEU A 263 31.35 16.19 -13.06
CA LEU A 263 32.46 15.87 -12.16
C LEU A 263 32.70 16.95 -11.09
N GLU A 264 31.90 18.02 -11.08
CA GLU A 264 32.04 19.17 -10.18
C GLU A 264 33.46 19.76 -10.15
N ARG A 265 34.11 19.80 -11.33
CA ARG A 265 35.42 20.45 -11.50
C ARG A 265 35.34 21.93 -11.14
N PRO A 266 36.46 22.57 -10.74
CA PRO A 266 36.49 23.98 -10.36
C PRO A 266 35.75 24.87 -11.37
N ARG A 267 34.95 25.82 -10.86
CA ARG A 267 34.08 26.70 -11.66
C ARG A 267 34.82 27.34 -12.84
N VAL A 268 36.03 27.85 -12.61
CA VAL A 268 36.86 28.50 -13.64
C VAL A 268 37.18 27.57 -14.80
N GLU A 269 37.48 26.30 -14.53
CA GLU A 269 37.75 25.32 -15.58
C GLU A 269 36.50 24.99 -16.38
N THR A 270 35.38 24.77 -15.68
CA THR A 270 34.09 24.46 -16.28
C THR A 270 33.58 25.61 -17.16
N GLU A 271 33.63 26.85 -16.67
CA GLU A 271 33.30 28.05 -17.45
C GLU A 271 34.24 28.26 -18.65
N GLY A 272 35.53 27.97 -18.48
CA GLY A 272 36.52 28.00 -19.56
C GLY A 272 36.20 27.01 -20.68
N ARG A 273 35.80 25.78 -20.32
CA ARG A 273 35.37 24.74 -21.28
C ARG A 273 34.09 25.13 -22.00
N PHE A 274 33.09 25.67 -21.32
CA PHE A 274 31.88 26.20 -21.96
C PHE A 274 32.20 27.37 -22.91
N SER A 275 33.08 28.29 -22.51
CA SER A 275 33.51 29.40 -23.36
C SER A 275 34.24 28.92 -24.62
N ARG A 276 35.03 27.84 -24.52
CA ARG A 276 35.63 27.18 -25.70
C ARG A 276 34.56 26.55 -26.58
N ALA A 277 33.62 25.80 -26.01
CA ALA A 277 32.53 25.16 -26.75
C ALA A 277 31.70 26.18 -27.54
N ILE A 278 31.31 27.30 -26.91
CA ILE A 278 30.57 28.39 -27.55
C ILE A 278 31.37 29.01 -28.69
N ARG A 279 32.66 29.32 -28.50
CA ARG A 279 33.51 29.88 -29.57
C ARG A 279 33.63 28.94 -30.78
N LEU A 280 33.81 27.64 -30.53
CA LEU A 280 33.91 26.65 -31.60
C LEU A 280 32.57 26.45 -32.32
N ALA A 281 31.46 26.41 -31.57
CA ALA A 281 30.12 26.36 -32.14
C ALA A 281 29.84 27.61 -32.99
N GLU A 282 30.29 28.79 -32.57
CA GLU A 282 30.12 30.01 -33.36
C GLU A 282 30.88 30.00 -34.67
N ALA A 283 32.13 29.54 -34.63
CA ALA A 283 33.00 29.52 -35.80
C ALA A 283 32.55 28.49 -36.83
N HIS A 284 32.09 27.31 -36.39
CA HIS A 284 31.94 26.15 -37.27
C HIS A 284 30.64 25.34 -37.07
N GLY A 285 29.92 25.56 -35.97
CA GLY A 285 28.71 24.81 -35.62
C GLY A 285 27.47 25.17 -36.42
N SER A 286 26.53 24.23 -36.48
CA SER A 286 25.18 24.48 -36.97
C SER A 286 24.41 25.46 -36.07
N PHE A 287 23.31 26.02 -36.57
CA PHE A 287 22.46 26.92 -35.78
C PHE A 287 21.99 26.29 -34.45
N ARG A 288 21.60 25.00 -34.47
CA ARG A 288 21.22 24.27 -33.26
C ARG A 288 22.38 24.10 -32.29
N GLN A 289 23.58 23.77 -32.77
CA GLN A 289 24.76 23.61 -31.92
C GLN A 289 25.18 24.92 -31.23
N LYS A 290 25.03 26.05 -31.93
CA LYS A 290 25.24 27.38 -31.35
C LYS A 290 24.29 27.65 -30.18
N LEU A 291 23.00 27.36 -30.37
CA LEU A 291 22.00 27.46 -29.31
C LEU A 291 22.28 26.48 -28.16
N GLU A 292 22.57 25.22 -28.44
CA GLU A 292 22.78 24.20 -27.40
C GLU A 292 23.98 24.53 -26.49
N ALA A 293 25.09 25.00 -27.07
CA ALA A 293 26.27 25.37 -26.29
C ALA A 293 26.01 26.53 -25.33
N GLU A 294 25.30 27.56 -25.79
CA GLU A 294 24.88 28.68 -24.94
C GLU A 294 23.85 28.27 -23.89
N TYR A 295 22.84 27.49 -24.29
CA TYR A 295 21.80 26.97 -23.41
C TYR A 295 22.37 26.14 -22.26
N GLU A 296 23.28 25.21 -22.54
CA GLU A 296 23.90 24.36 -21.53
C GLU A 296 24.81 25.15 -20.58
N LYS A 297 25.49 26.20 -21.05
CA LYS A 297 26.19 27.16 -20.17
C LYS A 297 25.21 27.86 -19.24
N ILE A 298 24.13 28.42 -19.79
CA ILE A 298 23.11 29.14 -19.01
C ILE A 298 22.47 28.22 -17.95
N ARG A 299 22.20 26.96 -18.29
CA ARG A 299 21.72 25.97 -17.32
C ARG A 299 22.74 25.64 -16.24
N THR A 300 24.02 25.64 -16.58
CA THR A 300 25.10 25.37 -15.61
C THR A 300 25.17 26.49 -14.58
N ASP A 301 25.07 27.74 -15.01
CA ASP A 301 24.98 28.90 -14.13
C ASP A 301 23.81 28.75 -13.13
N PHE A 302 22.63 28.33 -13.61
CA PHE A 302 21.46 28.16 -12.74
C PHE A 302 21.54 26.94 -11.81
N TRP A 303 21.82 25.74 -12.33
CA TRP A 303 21.69 24.47 -11.60
C TRP A 303 22.96 24.00 -10.86
N TRP A 304 24.14 24.54 -11.17
CA TRP A 304 25.38 24.18 -10.47
C TRP A 304 25.95 25.35 -9.66
N PHE A 305 25.84 26.57 -10.17
CA PHE A 305 26.45 27.75 -9.53
C PHE A 305 25.47 28.70 -8.85
N ASP A 306 24.16 28.45 -8.95
CA ASP A 306 23.09 29.33 -8.43
C ASP A 306 23.25 30.81 -8.86
N ASP A 307 23.79 31.05 -10.06
CA ASP A 307 24.11 32.38 -10.58
C ASP A 307 22.93 32.96 -11.40
N PHE A 308 21.92 33.45 -10.67
CA PHE A 308 20.69 34.00 -11.25
C PHE A 308 20.91 35.27 -12.08
N GLN A 309 21.93 36.08 -11.74
CA GLN A 309 22.23 37.32 -12.45
C GLN A 309 22.85 37.03 -13.82
N SER A 310 23.81 36.10 -13.88
CA SER A 310 24.37 35.63 -15.16
C SER A 310 23.28 35.03 -16.06
N PHE A 311 22.41 34.20 -15.50
CA PHE A 311 21.25 33.64 -16.21
C PHE A 311 20.33 34.74 -16.77
N ASN A 312 19.90 35.68 -15.93
CA ASN A 312 18.95 36.72 -16.32
C ASN A 312 19.52 37.67 -17.40
N ALA A 313 20.82 37.97 -17.32
CA ALA A 313 21.54 38.80 -18.29
C ALA A 313 21.70 38.10 -19.65
N ALA A 314 21.95 36.79 -19.66
CA ALA A 314 22.13 36.02 -20.90
C ALA A 314 20.80 35.75 -21.65
N TYR A 315 19.66 35.81 -20.96
CA TYR A 315 18.36 35.39 -21.51
C TYR A 315 17.94 36.18 -22.76
N ASP A 316 18.04 37.51 -22.76
CA ASP A 316 17.54 38.33 -23.88
C ASP A 316 18.31 38.05 -25.16
N HIS A 317 19.64 37.93 -25.06
CA HIS A 317 20.50 37.57 -26.19
C HIS A 317 20.15 36.19 -26.74
N PHE A 318 19.99 35.20 -25.85
CA PHE A 318 19.59 33.86 -26.24
C PHE A 318 18.20 33.83 -26.90
N GLN A 319 17.24 34.57 -26.34
CA GLN A 319 15.89 34.68 -26.88
C GLN A 319 15.89 35.25 -28.30
N ASP A 320 16.52 36.41 -28.51
CA ASP A 320 16.51 37.08 -29.81
C ASP A 320 17.18 36.24 -30.92
N ARG A 321 18.07 35.31 -30.53
CA ARG A 321 18.63 34.30 -31.42
C ARG A 321 17.68 33.12 -31.65
N ALA A 322 17.18 32.50 -30.58
CA ALA A 322 16.38 31.29 -30.65
C ALA A 322 15.08 31.47 -31.44
N ILE A 323 14.39 32.62 -31.29
CA ILE A 323 13.12 32.92 -31.98
C ILE A 323 13.24 33.04 -33.50
N GLN A 324 14.45 33.09 -34.04
CA GLN A 324 14.69 33.05 -35.50
C GLN A 324 14.51 31.64 -36.08
N SER A 325 14.43 30.62 -35.24
CA SER A 325 14.15 29.24 -35.63
C SER A 325 12.69 29.05 -35.98
N ASP A 326 12.42 28.35 -37.08
CA ASP A 326 11.10 27.82 -37.44
C ASP A 326 10.87 26.38 -36.95
N HIS A 327 11.86 25.79 -36.28
CA HIS A 327 11.78 24.47 -35.66
C HIS A 327 11.64 24.57 -34.13
N VAL A 328 10.57 23.97 -33.59
CA VAL A 328 10.20 24.03 -32.18
C VAL A 328 11.24 23.41 -31.24
N LYS A 329 11.97 22.36 -31.65
CA LYS A 329 13.04 21.75 -30.85
C LYS A 329 14.17 22.72 -30.51
N ASN A 330 14.31 23.82 -31.25
CA ASN A 330 15.25 24.88 -30.89
C ASN A 330 14.60 25.90 -29.93
N LEU A 331 13.30 26.18 -30.10
CA LEU A 331 12.53 27.02 -29.16
C LEU A 331 12.31 26.34 -27.81
N GLU A 332 12.36 25.01 -27.75
CA GLU A 332 12.25 24.24 -26.51
C GLU A 332 13.34 24.63 -25.49
N PHE A 333 14.57 24.93 -25.95
CA PHE A 333 15.60 25.49 -25.08
C PHE A 333 15.12 26.79 -24.41
N LEU A 334 14.49 27.68 -25.18
CA LEU A 334 13.94 28.93 -24.67
C LEU A 334 12.71 28.71 -23.76
N CYS A 335 11.85 27.74 -24.05
CA CYS A 335 10.76 27.32 -23.16
C CYS A 335 11.30 26.83 -21.81
N ASN A 336 12.33 25.99 -21.83
CA ASN A 336 12.97 25.48 -20.62
C ASN A 336 13.61 26.61 -19.79
N LEU A 337 14.32 27.55 -20.43
CA LEU A 337 14.83 28.74 -19.73
C LEU A 337 13.70 29.63 -19.20
N ASN A 338 12.60 29.77 -19.92
CA ASN A 338 11.43 30.51 -19.44
C ASN A 338 10.88 29.88 -18.15
N GLN A 339 10.82 28.55 -18.07
CA GLN A 339 10.42 27.86 -16.85
C GLN A 339 11.38 28.10 -15.67
N LEU A 340 12.69 28.24 -15.92
CA LEU A 340 13.65 28.61 -14.89
C LEU A 340 13.40 30.03 -14.36
N LEU A 341 13.00 30.98 -15.22
CA LEU A 341 12.58 32.32 -14.78
C LEU A 341 11.34 32.27 -13.88
N VAL A 342 10.34 31.45 -14.23
CA VAL A 342 9.15 31.22 -13.40
C VAL A 342 9.55 30.68 -12.02
N ASN A 343 10.43 29.67 -11.99
CA ASN A 343 10.92 29.09 -10.73
C ASN A 343 11.71 30.11 -9.89
N ALA A 344 12.55 30.93 -10.53
CA ALA A 344 13.31 31.99 -9.85
C ALA A 344 12.38 33.04 -9.21
N LEU A 345 11.26 33.37 -9.83
CA LEU A 345 10.23 34.25 -9.25
C LEU A 345 9.50 33.58 -8.08
N ILE A 346 9.06 32.33 -8.25
CA ILE A 346 8.32 31.58 -7.20
C ILE A 346 9.15 31.43 -5.93
N HIS A 347 10.46 31.14 -6.08
CA HIS A 347 11.40 31.00 -4.96
C HIS A 347 12.04 32.32 -4.53
N LYS A 348 11.64 33.45 -5.12
CA LYS A 348 12.09 34.81 -4.78
C LYS A 348 13.59 35.07 -4.98
N HIS A 349 14.22 34.36 -5.92
CA HIS A 349 15.61 34.59 -6.34
C HIS A 349 15.77 35.75 -7.32
N LEU A 350 14.70 36.09 -8.04
CA LEU A 350 14.59 37.29 -8.88
C LEU A 350 13.29 38.02 -8.54
N THR A 351 13.28 39.35 -8.72
CA THR A 351 12.06 40.16 -8.60
C THR A 351 11.29 40.21 -9.94
N PRO A 352 9.97 40.50 -9.92
CA PRO A 352 9.20 40.71 -11.14
C PRO A 352 9.79 41.78 -12.08
N ALA A 353 10.37 42.85 -11.51
CA ALA A 353 11.00 43.93 -12.26
C ALA A 353 12.26 43.46 -13.00
N GLU A 354 13.12 42.68 -12.34
CA GLU A 354 14.35 42.14 -12.95
C GLU A 354 14.06 41.09 -14.02
N CYS A 355 13.04 40.24 -13.79
CA CYS A 355 12.73 39.10 -14.63
C CYS A 355 12.09 39.49 -15.98
N ARG A 356 11.34 40.61 -16.03
CA ARG A 356 10.65 41.11 -17.24
C ARG A 356 9.83 40.02 -17.97
N LEU A 357 9.24 39.10 -17.20
CA LEU A 357 8.68 37.84 -17.70
C LEU A 357 7.60 38.05 -18.78
N GLY A 358 6.69 39.02 -18.59
CA GLY A 358 5.58 39.23 -19.51
C GLY A 358 6.00 39.52 -20.95
N GLY A 359 6.98 40.41 -21.15
CA GLY A 359 7.50 40.74 -22.49
C GLY A 359 8.27 39.57 -23.13
N ARG A 360 9.02 38.81 -22.32
CA ARG A 360 9.75 37.61 -22.76
C ARG A 360 8.80 36.48 -23.17
N ILE A 361 7.73 36.26 -22.41
CA ILE A 361 6.68 35.29 -22.74
C ILE A 361 5.98 35.69 -24.05
N ALA A 362 5.58 36.96 -24.21
CA ALA A 362 4.87 37.40 -25.41
C ALA A 362 5.67 37.15 -26.70
N LYS A 363 6.98 37.42 -26.70
CA LYS A 363 7.87 37.11 -27.85
C LYS A 363 7.92 35.61 -28.15
N LEU A 364 8.04 34.78 -27.11
CA LEU A 364 8.08 33.32 -27.25
C LEU A 364 6.74 32.75 -27.75
N GLU A 365 5.62 33.21 -27.20
CA GLU A 365 4.26 32.83 -27.65
C GLU A 365 4.05 33.19 -29.12
N GLN A 366 4.48 34.38 -29.55
CA GLN A 366 4.37 34.79 -30.94
C GLN A 366 5.16 33.86 -31.88
N ALA A 367 6.41 33.52 -31.53
CA ALA A 367 7.23 32.61 -32.32
C ALA A 367 6.63 31.20 -32.40
N LEU A 368 6.12 30.67 -31.27
CA LEU A 368 5.48 29.36 -31.22
C LEU A 368 4.14 29.33 -31.99
N THR A 369 3.36 30.40 -31.96
CA THR A 369 2.07 30.50 -32.68
C THR A 369 2.30 30.39 -34.19
N LEU A 370 3.32 31.06 -34.73
CA LEU A 370 3.67 30.96 -36.14
C LEU A 370 4.00 29.52 -36.58
N ILE A 371 4.64 28.73 -35.70
CA ILE A 371 4.94 27.32 -35.96
C ILE A 371 3.71 26.44 -35.77
N ALA A 372 2.88 26.72 -34.77
CA ALA A 372 1.66 25.98 -34.47
C ALA A 372 0.63 26.09 -35.62
N ASP A 373 0.59 27.22 -36.31
CA ASP A 373 -0.33 27.48 -37.42
C ASP A 373 0.13 26.91 -38.77
N ASP A 374 1.27 26.23 -38.84
CA ASP A 374 1.81 25.62 -40.06
C ASP A 374 1.29 24.16 -40.26
N PRO A 375 0.32 23.92 -41.15
CA PRO A 375 -0.25 22.58 -41.36
C PRO A 375 0.69 21.63 -42.11
N ASP A 376 1.70 22.14 -42.81
CA ASP A 376 2.59 21.33 -43.66
C ASP A 376 3.64 20.58 -42.82
N ARG A 377 3.84 20.96 -41.55
CA ARG A 377 4.77 20.33 -40.60
C ARG A 377 4.04 19.87 -39.33
N PRO A 378 3.20 18.83 -39.40
CA PRO A 378 2.28 18.46 -38.33
C PRO A 378 2.97 18.09 -37.00
N ASN A 379 4.11 17.39 -37.02
CA ASN A 379 4.88 17.09 -35.80
C ASN A 379 5.36 18.38 -35.11
N ASN A 380 5.98 19.29 -35.88
CA ASN A 380 6.54 20.55 -35.40
C ASN A 380 5.43 21.50 -34.89
N SER A 381 4.30 21.56 -35.61
CA SER A 381 3.10 22.30 -35.22
C SER A 381 2.52 21.79 -33.90
N LEU A 382 2.37 20.47 -33.75
CA LEU A 382 1.78 19.88 -32.55
C LEU A 382 2.70 20.03 -31.32
N GLU A 383 4.02 19.92 -31.50
CA GLU A 383 5.00 20.21 -30.46
C GLU A 383 4.94 21.70 -30.05
N ALA A 384 4.73 22.63 -30.99
CA ALA A 384 4.55 24.05 -30.68
C ALA A 384 3.25 24.32 -29.92
N GLN A 385 2.14 23.65 -30.29
CA GLN A 385 0.88 23.69 -29.53
C GLN A 385 1.08 23.17 -28.09
N THR A 386 1.88 22.10 -27.91
CA THR A 386 2.22 21.58 -26.58
C THR A 386 3.00 22.61 -25.75
N ALA A 387 4.00 23.26 -26.36
CA ALA A 387 4.79 24.31 -25.70
C ALA A 387 3.93 25.53 -25.32
N LEU A 388 2.96 25.92 -26.15
CA LEU A 388 2.01 26.98 -25.84
C LEU A 388 1.14 26.63 -24.62
N LEU A 389 0.65 25.40 -24.51
CA LEU A 389 -0.10 24.95 -23.32
C LEU A 389 0.77 24.92 -22.06
N ARG A 390 2.06 24.55 -22.17
CA ARG A 390 3.01 24.63 -21.04
C ARG A 390 3.15 26.07 -20.54
N ILE A 391 3.29 27.03 -21.45
CA ILE A 391 3.38 28.46 -21.11
C ILE A 391 2.07 28.95 -20.48
N ALA A 392 0.93 28.59 -21.06
CA ALA A 392 -0.38 28.96 -20.54
C ALA A 392 -0.60 28.43 -19.12
N LEU A 393 -0.20 27.19 -18.83
CA LEU A 393 -0.22 26.62 -17.48
C LEU A 393 0.59 27.47 -16.50
N SER A 394 1.84 27.81 -16.84
CA SER A 394 2.70 28.65 -15.99
C SER A 394 2.10 30.04 -15.75
N LYS A 395 1.44 30.64 -16.75
CA LYS A 395 0.73 31.92 -16.59
C LYS A 395 -0.46 31.80 -15.62
N LEU A 396 -1.28 30.76 -15.76
CA LEU A 396 -2.41 30.52 -14.86
C LEU A 396 -1.97 30.26 -13.41
N MET A 397 -0.88 29.51 -13.23
CA MET A 397 -0.28 29.25 -11.92
C MET A 397 0.24 30.53 -11.26
N LEU A 398 0.96 31.38 -12.00
CA LEU A 398 1.44 32.68 -11.51
C LEU A 398 0.31 33.68 -11.24
N ALA A 399 -0.77 33.62 -12.03
CA ALA A 399 -1.95 34.45 -11.83
C ALA A 399 -2.89 33.92 -10.72
N HIS A 400 -2.56 32.78 -10.10
CA HIS A 400 -3.40 32.09 -9.11
C HIS A 400 -4.84 31.85 -9.59
N LYS A 401 -4.98 31.34 -10.83
CA LYS A 401 -6.26 31.04 -11.49
C LYS A 401 -6.47 29.52 -11.68
N PRO A 402 -6.69 28.75 -10.59
CA PRO A 402 -6.86 27.30 -10.69
C PRO A 402 -8.13 26.91 -11.47
N ASP A 403 -9.18 27.73 -11.44
CA ASP A 403 -10.46 27.44 -12.10
C ASP A 403 -10.36 27.39 -13.64
N GLU A 404 -9.29 27.95 -14.22
CA GLU A 404 -9.04 27.93 -15.66
C GLU A 404 -8.17 26.74 -16.12
N LEU A 405 -7.57 25.99 -15.18
CA LEU A 405 -6.73 24.81 -15.46
C LEU A 405 -7.43 23.68 -16.24
N PRO A 406 -8.75 23.41 -16.08
CA PRO A 406 -9.44 22.39 -16.87
C PRO A 406 -9.29 22.59 -18.39
N SER A 407 -9.12 23.84 -18.85
CA SER A 407 -8.91 24.13 -20.27
C SER A 407 -7.55 23.61 -20.79
N ILE A 408 -6.52 23.62 -19.94
CA ILE A 408 -5.19 23.07 -20.24
C ILE A 408 -5.27 21.55 -20.39
N TRP A 409 -5.97 20.87 -19.47
CA TRP A 409 -6.11 19.40 -19.51
C TRP A 409 -6.86 18.94 -20.76
N LYS A 410 -7.95 19.65 -21.11
CA LYS A 410 -8.68 19.42 -22.37
C LYS A 410 -7.79 19.67 -23.59
N GLY A 411 -6.99 20.74 -23.56
CA GLY A 411 -6.02 21.03 -24.63
C GLY A 411 -5.00 19.90 -24.82
N LEU A 412 -4.43 19.39 -23.73
CA LEU A 412 -3.48 18.26 -23.77
C LEU A 412 -4.14 16.96 -24.25
N THR A 413 -5.43 16.76 -23.94
CA THR A 413 -6.20 15.62 -24.44
C THR A 413 -6.32 15.68 -25.96
N VAL A 414 -6.66 16.85 -26.51
CA VAL A 414 -6.69 17.07 -27.98
C VAL A 414 -5.31 16.87 -28.61
N ILE A 415 -4.22 17.21 -27.91
CA ILE A 415 -2.86 16.95 -28.40
C ILE A 415 -2.58 15.45 -28.49
N LEU A 416 -2.97 14.66 -27.50
CA LEU A 416 -2.82 13.19 -27.56
C LEU A 416 -3.60 12.58 -28.73
N GLU A 417 -4.83 13.04 -28.97
CA GLU A 417 -5.65 12.59 -30.11
C GLU A 417 -5.00 12.94 -31.45
N LYS A 418 -4.48 14.16 -31.61
CA LYS A 418 -3.77 14.57 -32.84
C LYS A 418 -2.41 13.91 -33.02
N ALA A 419 -1.77 13.49 -31.93
CA ALA A 419 -0.50 12.76 -31.98
C ALA A 419 -0.70 11.32 -32.49
N GLU A 420 -1.93 10.81 -32.52
CA GLU A 420 -2.26 9.51 -33.09
C GLU A 420 -1.93 9.50 -34.59
N GLY A 421 -1.02 8.60 -35.00
CA GLY A 421 -0.52 8.51 -36.38
C GLY A 421 0.71 9.37 -36.69
N LEU A 422 1.16 10.22 -35.75
CA LEU A 422 2.40 10.99 -35.90
C LEU A 422 3.61 10.22 -35.33
N GLY A 423 4.43 9.68 -36.23
CA GLY A 423 5.58 8.83 -35.87
C GLY A 423 6.76 9.55 -35.22
N GLU A 424 7.00 10.82 -35.61
CA GLU A 424 8.17 11.60 -35.16
C GLU A 424 7.87 12.51 -33.95
N PHE A 425 6.61 12.60 -33.52
CA PHE A 425 6.21 13.41 -32.38
C PHE A 425 6.85 12.92 -31.08
N ASP A 426 7.41 13.84 -30.28
CA ASP A 426 8.03 13.53 -29.00
C ASP A 426 7.01 13.19 -27.89
N VAL A 427 6.62 11.93 -27.91
CA VAL A 427 5.70 11.35 -26.92
C VAL A 427 6.29 11.36 -25.52
N ASP A 428 7.57 11.03 -25.37
CA ASP A 428 8.19 10.89 -24.04
C ASP A 428 8.24 12.25 -23.31
N GLY A 429 8.46 13.34 -24.06
CA GLY A 429 8.36 14.70 -23.56
C GLY A 429 6.95 15.08 -23.11
N LEU A 430 5.91 14.66 -23.83
CA LEU A 430 4.51 14.89 -23.45
C LEU A 430 4.11 14.09 -22.20
N VAL A 431 4.45 12.80 -22.14
CA VAL A 431 4.21 11.93 -20.97
C VAL A 431 4.85 12.52 -19.72
N SER A 432 6.14 12.85 -19.80
CA SER A 432 6.90 13.42 -18.67
C SER A 432 6.26 14.71 -18.16
N PHE A 433 5.73 15.53 -19.07
CA PHE A 433 5.03 16.76 -18.70
C PHE A 433 3.69 16.47 -17.98
N ILE A 434 2.84 15.60 -18.52
CA ILE A 434 1.56 15.24 -17.91
C ILE A 434 1.76 14.62 -16.52
N GLU A 435 2.78 13.78 -16.36
CA GLU A 435 3.14 13.19 -15.06
C GLU A 435 3.62 14.26 -14.07
N ALA A 436 4.46 15.21 -14.51
CA ALA A 436 4.99 16.26 -13.66
C ALA A 436 3.91 17.22 -13.14
N VAL A 437 2.90 17.53 -13.96
CA VAL A 437 1.80 18.42 -13.59
C VAL A 437 0.68 17.71 -12.79
N GLY A 438 0.79 16.40 -12.54
CA GLY A 438 -0.25 15.66 -11.83
C GLY A 438 -0.54 16.14 -10.40
N ASN A 439 0.45 16.72 -9.72
CA ASN A 439 0.23 17.35 -8.41
C ASN A 439 -0.61 18.63 -8.51
N VAL A 440 -0.57 19.31 -9.65
CA VAL A 440 -1.39 20.50 -9.94
C VAL A 440 -2.79 20.07 -10.40
N GLY A 441 -2.87 19.02 -11.22
CA GLY A 441 -4.14 18.44 -11.68
C GLY A 441 -5.03 17.94 -10.54
N GLY A 442 -4.44 17.48 -9.42
CA GLY A 442 -5.19 17.12 -8.22
C GLY A 442 -6.32 16.11 -8.54
N ASN A 443 -7.54 16.36 -8.07
CA ASN A 443 -8.74 15.57 -8.39
C ASN A 443 -9.62 16.22 -9.48
N ASP A 444 -9.06 17.08 -10.33
CA ASP A 444 -9.80 17.68 -11.45
C ASP A 444 -10.29 16.57 -12.42
N PRO A 445 -11.60 16.46 -12.68
CA PRO A 445 -12.14 15.46 -13.60
C PRO A 445 -11.54 15.53 -15.01
N ALA A 446 -11.23 16.74 -15.51
CA ALA A 446 -10.63 16.91 -16.83
C ALA A 446 -9.17 16.41 -16.86
N TYR A 447 -8.46 16.50 -15.74
CA TYR A 447 -7.13 15.87 -15.60
C TYR A 447 -7.24 14.34 -15.54
N GLY A 448 -8.27 13.81 -14.86
CA GLY A 448 -8.58 12.38 -14.88
C GLY A 448 -8.73 11.83 -16.30
N VAL A 449 -9.57 12.47 -17.11
CA VAL A 449 -9.77 12.10 -18.53
C VAL A 449 -8.46 12.14 -19.32
N LEU A 450 -7.61 13.16 -19.09
CA LEU A 450 -6.29 13.25 -19.73
C LEU A 450 -5.39 12.06 -19.38
N VAL A 451 -5.39 11.62 -18.12
CA VAL A 451 -4.57 10.47 -17.67
C VAL A 451 -5.06 9.16 -18.31
N GLU A 452 -6.37 8.95 -18.44
CA GLU A 452 -6.91 7.77 -19.13
C GLU A 452 -6.51 7.75 -20.60
N LYS A 453 -6.66 8.89 -21.28
CA LYS A 453 -6.24 9.03 -22.67
C LYS A 453 -4.74 8.83 -22.85
N LEU A 454 -3.93 9.30 -21.91
CA LEU A 454 -2.50 9.04 -21.90
C LEU A 454 -2.19 7.54 -21.76
N ALA A 455 -2.87 6.85 -20.85
CA ALA A 455 -2.70 5.41 -20.63
C ALA A 455 -3.13 4.60 -21.87
N GLU A 456 -4.27 4.94 -22.50
CA GLU A 456 -4.71 4.34 -23.76
C GLU A 456 -3.69 4.55 -24.88
N PHE A 457 -3.20 5.79 -25.05
CA PHE A 457 -2.22 6.17 -26.06
C PHE A 457 -0.89 5.41 -25.88
N ILE A 458 -0.38 5.32 -24.66
CA ILE A 458 0.84 4.55 -24.35
C ILE A 458 0.59 3.05 -24.51
N GLY A 459 -0.57 2.56 -24.07
CA GLY A 459 -1.00 1.18 -24.23
C GLY A 459 -0.98 0.72 -25.69
N ALA A 460 -1.50 1.55 -26.60
CA ALA A 460 -1.51 1.27 -28.04
C ALA A 460 -0.10 1.30 -28.67
N ARG A 461 0.81 2.14 -28.16
CA ARG A 461 2.16 2.32 -28.74
C ARG A 461 3.22 1.37 -28.19
N LYS A 462 3.23 1.13 -26.88
CA LYS A 462 4.28 0.37 -26.18
C LYS A 462 3.76 -0.95 -25.56
N GLY A 463 2.44 -1.09 -25.43
CA GLY A 463 1.78 -2.27 -24.87
C GLY A 463 0.96 -1.94 -23.63
N GLU A 464 -0.07 -2.76 -23.39
CA GLU A 464 -1.05 -2.58 -22.29
C GLU A 464 -0.41 -2.35 -20.91
N GLY A 465 0.69 -3.05 -20.59
CA GLY A 465 1.37 -2.92 -19.29
C GLY A 465 1.99 -1.54 -19.08
N GLU A 466 2.61 -0.95 -20.10
CA GLU A 466 3.13 0.42 -20.03
C GLU A 466 2.01 1.46 -19.84
N GLY A 467 0.86 1.25 -20.47
CA GLY A 467 -0.34 2.06 -20.21
C GLY A 467 -0.82 1.92 -18.76
N ALA A 468 -0.80 0.70 -18.22
CA ALA A 468 -1.19 0.43 -16.85
C ALA A 468 -0.24 1.04 -15.80
N LEU A 469 1.06 1.19 -16.10
CA LEU A 469 2.01 1.91 -15.25
C LEU A 469 1.65 3.40 -15.09
N VAL A 470 1.10 4.03 -16.13
CA VAL A 470 0.60 5.42 -16.04
C VAL A 470 -0.55 5.51 -15.02
N LEU A 471 -1.46 4.54 -15.05
CA LEU A 471 -2.60 4.45 -14.12
C LEU A 471 -2.14 4.17 -12.68
N LEU A 472 -1.13 3.30 -12.50
CA LEU A 472 -0.55 3.02 -11.19
C LEU A 472 0.09 4.27 -10.58
N LYS A 473 0.95 4.97 -11.34
CA LYS A 473 1.57 6.23 -10.90
C LYS A 473 0.53 7.28 -10.51
N ARG A 474 -0.63 7.29 -11.17
CA ARG A 474 -1.75 8.15 -10.80
C ARG A 474 -2.33 7.73 -9.45
N ALA A 475 -2.59 6.45 -9.25
CA ALA A 475 -3.11 5.92 -7.99
C ALA A 475 -2.17 6.22 -6.79
N GLU A 476 -0.85 6.09 -6.97
CA GLU A 476 0.18 6.37 -5.95
C GLU A 476 0.21 7.83 -5.48
N LYS A 477 -0.20 8.77 -6.34
CA LYS A 477 -0.22 10.20 -6.03
C LYS A 477 -1.48 10.63 -5.27
N LEU A 478 -2.48 9.76 -5.15
CA LEU A 478 -3.72 10.04 -4.43
C LEU A 478 -3.54 9.81 -2.93
N ASP A 479 -4.17 10.66 -2.13
CA ASP A 479 -4.26 10.46 -0.69
C ASP A 479 -5.55 9.68 -0.32
N PHE A 480 -5.67 9.31 0.96
CA PHE A 480 -6.86 8.62 1.44
C PHE A 480 -8.15 9.48 1.41
N SER A 481 -8.07 10.80 1.18
CA SER A 481 -9.28 11.60 0.98
C SER A 481 -9.97 11.29 -0.36
N ALA A 482 -9.21 10.77 -1.33
CA ALA A 482 -9.62 10.30 -2.65
C ALA A 482 -9.58 8.76 -2.77
N ARG A 483 -9.94 8.05 -1.69
CA ARG A 483 -9.83 6.57 -1.62
C ARG A 483 -10.61 5.82 -2.70
N LEU A 484 -11.76 6.33 -3.13
CA LEU A 484 -12.60 5.69 -4.15
C LEU A 484 -11.97 5.82 -5.54
N ASP A 485 -11.37 6.98 -5.82
CA ASP A 485 -10.50 7.17 -6.98
C ASP A 485 -9.28 6.25 -6.92
N MET A 486 -8.62 6.12 -5.76
CA MET A 486 -7.50 5.19 -5.59
C MET A 486 -7.91 3.76 -5.95
N ILE A 487 -9.08 3.29 -5.48
CA ILE A 487 -9.63 1.98 -5.85
C ILE A 487 -9.87 1.90 -7.37
N ARG A 488 -10.45 2.93 -7.99
CA ARG A 488 -10.70 2.98 -9.44
C ARG A 488 -9.41 2.87 -10.25
N TRP A 489 -8.43 3.74 -9.98
CA TRP A 489 -7.17 3.79 -10.71
C TRP A 489 -6.31 2.54 -10.51
N ALA A 490 -6.13 2.11 -9.26
CA ALA A 490 -5.37 0.89 -8.97
C ALA A 490 -6.07 -0.36 -9.53
N GLY A 491 -7.41 -0.37 -9.57
CA GLY A 491 -8.21 -1.43 -10.18
C GLY A 491 -8.00 -1.54 -11.70
N LYS A 492 -7.95 -0.41 -12.42
CA LYS A 492 -7.60 -0.39 -13.85
C LYS A 492 -6.16 -0.86 -14.06
N ALA A 493 -5.23 -0.35 -13.25
CA ALA A 493 -3.81 -0.68 -13.36
C ALA A 493 -3.53 -2.18 -13.13
N ALA A 494 -4.05 -2.76 -12.04
CA ALA A 494 -3.79 -4.15 -11.66
C ALA A 494 -4.11 -5.16 -12.77
N PHE A 495 -5.19 -4.92 -13.53
CA PHE A 495 -5.55 -5.81 -14.64
C PHE A 495 -4.51 -5.80 -15.77
N GLY A 496 -4.08 -4.62 -16.22
CA GLY A 496 -3.07 -4.48 -17.28
C GLY A 496 -1.66 -4.90 -16.85
N LEU A 497 -1.37 -4.89 -15.54
CA LEU A 497 -0.11 -5.32 -14.94
C LEU A 497 -0.05 -6.82 -14.62
N SER A 498 -1.06 -7.61 -15.00
CA SER A 498 -1.15 -9.04 -14.64
C SER A 498 -0.08 -9.96 -15.26
N LYS A 499 0.77 -9.45 -16.15
CA LYS A 499 1.85 -10.20 -16.82
C LYS A 499 3.10 -10.28 -15.95
N ARG A 500 3.92 -11.32 -16.14
CA ARG A 500 5.06 -11.65 -15.24
C ARG A 500 6.10 -10.54 -15.17
N GLU A 501 6.36 -9.87 -16.29
CA GLU A 501 7.32 -8.76 -16.42
C GLU A 501 6.92 -7.50 -15.62
N TYR A 502 5.66 -7.39 -15.17
CA TYR A 502 5.15 -6.27 -14.37
C TYR A 502 4.82 -6.67 -12.93
N ALA A 503 5.33 -7.80 -12.43
CA ALA A 503 4.94 -8.35 -11.14
C ALA A 503 5.16 -7.40 -9.95
N ASP A 504 6.27 -6.65 -9.92
CA ASP A 504 6.53 -5.67 -8.85
C ASP A 504 5.46 -4.58 -8.83
N SER A 505 5.17 -4.00 -10.00
CA SER A 505 4.12 -2.98 -10.14
C SER A 505 2.72 -3.53 -9.85
N LEU A 506 2.46 -4.80 -10.16
CA LEU A 506 1.22 -5.47 -9.78
C LEU A 506 1.11 -5.60 -8.25
N ILE A 507 2.20 -5.95 -7.56
CA ILE A 507 2.21 -6.00 -6.08
C ILE A 507 1.86 -4.63 -5.51
N ASP A 508 2.46 -3.55 -6.04
CA ASP A 508 2.17 -2.17 -5.61
C ASP A 508 0.69 -1.80 -5.84
N ALA A 509 0.14 -2.13 -7.02
CA ALA A 509 -1.28 -1.92 -7.33
C ALA A 509 -2.21 -2.67 -6.35
N MET A 510 -1.85 -3.90 -5.98
CA MET A 510 -2.63 -4.73 -5.05
C MET A 510 -2.51 -4.24 -3.60
N HIS A 511 -1.37 -3.70 -3.19
CA HIS A 511 -1.23 -3.01 -1.90
C HIS A 511 -2.06 -1.73 -1.85
N LEU A 512 -2.07 -0.92 -2.92
CA LEU A 512 -2.94 0.26 -3.01
C LEU A 512 -4.42 -0.12 -2.94
N LEU A 513 -4.85 -1.17 -3.65
CA LEU A 513 -6.23 -1.69 -3.54
C LEU A 513 -6.56 -2.14 -2.12
N THR A 514 -5.63 -2.84 -1.46
CA THR A 514 -5.78 -3.26 -0.07
C THR A 514 -6.03 -2.06 0.86
N LEU A 515 -5.23 -1.01 0.73
CA LEU A 515 -5.38 0.21 1.53
C LEU A 515 -6.67 0.98 1.17
N GLY A 516 -6.98 1.09 -0.12
CA GLY A 516 -8.17 1.74 -0.64
C GLY A 516 -9.44 1.10 -0.09
N TYR A 517 -9.61 -0.21 -0.28
CA TYR A 517 -10.77 -0.95 0.22
C TYR A 517 -10.90 -0.87 1.75
N ARG A 518 -9.79 -1.01 2.48
CA ARG A 518 -9.82 -0.95 3.95
C ARG A 518 -10.30 0.41 4.42
N SER A 519 -9.83 1.48 3.78
CA SER A 519 -10.23 2.85 4.10
C SER A 519 -11.70 3.16 3.73
N ALA A 520 -12.33 2.37 2.87
CA ALA A 520 -13.75 2.47 2.51
C ALA A 520 -14.66 1.53 3.35
N GLY A 521 -14.08 0.80 4.31
CA GLY A 521 -14.81 -0.14 5.18
C GLY A 521 -15.08 -1.52 4.55
N LEU A 522 -14.47 -1.81 3.39
CA LEU A 522 -14.72 -2.98 2.55
C LEU A 522 -13.67 -4.08 2.81
N LEU A 523 -13.90 -4.88 3.84
CA LEU A 523 -12.87 -5.74 4.42
C LEU A 523 -12.67 -7.08 3.68
N TRP A 524 -13.68 -7.61 3.00
CA TRP A 524 -13.55 -8.82 2.17
C TRP A 524 -12.72 -8.56 0.90
N ALA A 525 -12.92 -7.41 0.24
CA ALA A 525 -12.10 -6.97 -0.88
C ALA A 525 -10.68 -6.60 -0.45
N THR A 526 -10.53 -6.01 0.75
CA THR A 526 -9.22 -5.81 1.40
C THR A 526 -8.49 -7.13 1.59
N ARG A 527 -9.16 -8.11 2.21
CA ARG A 527 -8.62 -9.45 2.46
C ARG A 527 -8.13 -10.10 1.16
N ALA A 528 -8.99 -10.15 0.14
CA ALA A 528 -8.67 -10.75 -1.15
C ALA A 528 -7.45 -10.10 -1.83
N SER A 529 -7.39 -8.76 -1.82
CA SER A 529 -6.28 -8.02 -2.42
C SER A 529 -4.96 -8.21 -1.66
N CYS A 530 -5.03 -8.27 -0.32
CA CYS A 530 -3.88 -8.49 0.55
C CYS A 530 -3.29 -9.90 0.35
N ILE A 531 -4.14 -10.93 0.29
CA ILE A 531 -3.70 -12.31 0.02
C ILE A 531 -3.08 -12.43 -1.37
N PHE A 532 -3.60 -11.71 -2.36
CA PHE A 532 -3.00 -11.68 -3.70
C PHE A 532 -1.58 -11.10 -3.65
N ALA A 533 -1.40 -9.94 -3.01
CA ALA A 533 -0.09 -9.31 -2.87
C ALA A 533 0.89 -10.24 -2.11
N ALA A 534 0.43 -10.85 -1.01
CA ALA A 534 1.21 -11.82 -0.24
C ALA A 534 1.67 -13.02 -1.07
N ALA A 535 0.78 -13.62 -1.86
CA ALA A 535 1.12 -14.74 -2.72
C ALA A 535 2.12 -14.35 -3.81
N SER A 536 2.01 -13.13 -4.35
CA SER A 536 2.94 -12.60 -5.35
C SER A 536 4.34 -12.37 -4.77
N LEU A 537 4.42 -11.87 -3.53
CA LEU A 537 5.68 -11.73 -2.78
C LEU A 537 6.34 -13.07 -2.49
N VAL A 538 5.55 -14.12 -2.19
CA VAL A 538 6.09 -15.48 -2.00
C VAL A 538 6.70 -16.01 -3.30
N ILE A 539 6.03 -15.83 -4.44
CA ILE A 539 6.57 -16.23 -5.75
C ILE A 539 7.90 -15.52 -6.04
N GLN A 540 7.96 -14.21 -5.80
CA GLN A 540 9.20 -13.44 -5.95
C GLN A 540 10.30 -13.98 -5.03
N GLY A 541 9.97 -14.26 -3.77
CA GLY A 541 10.92 -14.80 -2.80
C GLY A 541 11.43 -16.20 -3.12
N GLU A 542 10.61 -17.05 -3.75
CA GLU A 542 11.05 -18.37 -4.23
C GLU A 542 12.08 -18.25 -5.37
N GLU A 543 11.86 -17.32 -6.30
CA GLU A 543 12.77 -17.08 -7.44
C GLU A 543 14.06 -16.37 -7.02
N GLU A 544 13.98 -15.37 -6.13
CA GLU A 544 15.12 -14.60 -5.65
C GLU A 544 15.85 -15.28 -4.46
N HIS A 545 15.31 -16.41 -3.98
CA HIS A 545 15.77 -17.12 -2.78
C HIS A 545 15.73 -16.28 -1.49
N GLN A 546 15.00 -15.16 -1.51
CA GLN A 546 14.86 -14.25 -0.37
C GLN A 546 13.48 -13.59 -0.38
N LEU A 547 12.70 -13.80 0.68
CA LEU A 547 11.38 -13.18 0.80
C LEU A 547 11.52 -11.67 1.08
N PRO A 548 10.84 -10.77 0.33
CA PRO A 548 10.95 -9.34 0.53
C PRO A 548 10.48 -8.89 1.92
N ARG A 549 11.14 -7.88 2.51
CA ARG A 549 10.81 -7.36 3.85
C ARG A 549 9.35 -6.87 3.98
N VAL A 550 8.77 -6.37 2.89
CA VAL A 550 7.37 -5.90 2.84
C VAL A 550 6.36 -7.04 3.09
N PHE A 551 6.77 -8.31 2.98
CA PHE A 551 5.93 -9.46 3.32
C PHE A 551 5.45 -9.41 4.78
N ALA A 552 6.33 -9.08 5.74
CA ALA A 552 5.94 -8.98 7.15
C ALA A 552 4.86 -7.90 7.39
N VAL A 553 4.98 -6.76 6.69
CA VAL A 553 3.98 -5.68 6.74
C VAL A 553 2.67 -6.14 6.10
N THR A 554 2.73 -6.89 4.99
CA THR A 554 1.55 -7.47 4.34
C THR A 554 0.81 -8.44 5.26
N MET A 555 1.54 -9.29 6.00
CA MET A 555 0.96 -10.20 7.00
C MET A 555 0.31 -9.46 8.16
N LYS A 556 0.91 -8.36 8.64
CA LYS A 556 0.27 -7.48 9.63
C LYS A 556 -1.07 -6.95 9.13
N VAL A 557 -1.11 -6.43 7.90
CA VAL A 557 -2.35 -5.91 7.30
C VAL A 557 -3.41 -7.02 7.17
N TRP A 558 -3.00 -8.22 6.78
CA TRP A 558 -3.90 -9.38 6.73
C TRP A 558 -4.44 -9.75 8.11
N ALA A 559 -3.59 -9.82 9.15
CA ALA A 559 -4.00 -10.15 10.52
C ALA A 559 -5.03 -9.15 11.07
N TRP A 560 -4.78 -7.84 10.90
CA TRP A 560 -5.74 -6.81 11.31
C TRP A 560 -7.05 -6.88 10.53
N THR A 561 -6.98 -7.10 9.21
CA THR A 561 -8.18 -7.26 8.38
C THR A 561 -9.00 -8.47 8.81
N ALA A 562 -8.34 -9.60 9.07
CA ALA A 562 -8.98 -10.82 9.55
C ALA A 562 -9.62 -10.63 10.93
N LEU A 563 -8.97 -9.91 11.85
CA LEU A 563 -9.54 -9.57 13.14
C LEU A 563 -10.79 -8.68 13.02
N GLU A 564 -10.74 -7.65 12.17
CA GLU A 564 -11.89 -6.77 11.91
C GLU A 564 -13.06 -7.50 11.22
N LEU A 565 -12.76 -8.54 10.43
CA LEU A 565 -13.73 -9.47 9.85
C LEU A 565 -14.27 -10.52 10.84
N CYS A 566 -13.72 -10.59 12.06
CA CYS A 566 -13.98 -11.68 13.01
C CYS A 566 -13.61 -13.07 12.46
N HIS A 567 -12.63 -13.14 11.56
CA HIS A 567 -12.14 -14.35 10.91
C HIS A 567 -10.91 -14.91 11.62
N LEU A 568 -11.14 -15.68 12.68
CA LEU A 568 -10.08 -16.13 13.59
C LEU A 568 -9.01 -17.03 12.92
N PRO A 569 -9.35 -18.00 12.04
CA PRO A 569 -8.33 -18.83 11.39
C PRO A 569 -7.31 -18.02 10.57
N ASP A 570 -7.77 -17.12 9.69
CA ASP A 570 -6.87 -16.22 8.94
C ASP A 570 -6.03 -15.32 9.85
N CYS A 571 -6.61 -14.81 10.94
CA CYS A 571 -5.87 -13.98 11.89
C CYS A 571 -4.69 -14.77 12.49
N LEU A 572 -4.94 -15.99 12.96
CA LEU A 572 -3.90 -16.87 13.49
C LEU A 572 -2.88 -17.29 12.42
N GLN A 573 -3.33 -17.58 11.20
CA GLN A 573 -2.46 -17.93 10.07
C GLN A 573 -1.50 -16.78 9.73
N ALA A 574 -1.99 -15.54 9.69
CA ALA A 574 -1.16 -14.37 9.42
C ALA A 574 -0.15 -14.12 10.56
N ILE A 575 -0.56 -14.26 11.83
CA ILE A 575 0.35 -14.16 12.99
C ILE A 575 1.43 -15.25 12.96
N GLN A 576 1.07 -16.48 12.59
CA GLN A 576 2.03 -17.57 12.43
C GLN A 576 3.09 -17.22 11.36
N LEU A 577 2.66 -16.64 10.23
CA LEU A 577 3.58 -16.19 9.18
C LEU A 577 4.47 -15.02 9.64
N MET A 578 3.95 -14.09 10.45
CA MET A 578 4.76 -13.03 11.07
C MET A 578 5.83 -13.60 12.01
N ASN A 579 5.49 -14.58 12.84
CA ASN A 579 6.45 -15.31 13.68
C ASN A 579 7.50 -16.05 12.82
N GLY A 580 7.08 -16.62 11.70
CA GLY A 580 7.97 -17.19 10.69
C GLY A 580 8.97 -16.18 10.13
N CYS A 581 8.53 -14.94 9.85
CA CYS A 581 9.41 -13.85 9.40
C CYS A 581 10.49 -13.56 10.43
N ILE A 582 10.13 -13.43 11.72
CA ILE A 582 11.08 -13.19 12.81
C ILE A 582 12.13 -14.32 12.92
N ALA A 583 11.69 -15.56 12.72
CA ALA A 583 12.53 -16.74 12.89
C ALA A 583 13.48 -17.01 11.70
N SER A 584 13.07 -16.67 10.48
CA SER A 584 13.75 -17.12 9.25
C SER A 584 14.34 -16.02 8.38
N MET A 585 13.86 -14.78 8.48
CA MET A 585 14.38 -13.68 7.65
C MET A 585 15.65 -13.04 8.26
N PRO A 586 16.56 -12.52 7.41
CA PRO A 586 17.75 -11.79 7.85
C PRO A 586 17.40 -10.35 8.29
N LEU A 587 16.62 -10.25 9.37
CA LEU A 587 16.20 -8.99 10.01
C LEU A 587 17.13 -8.64 11.16
N ASP A 588 17.40 -7.36 11.35
CA ASP A 588 18.10 -6.89 12.56
C ASP A 588 17.19 -6.95 13.80
N GLU A 589 17.75 -6.76 15.00
CA GLU A 589 16.95 -6.83 16.23
C GLU A 589 15.95 -5.67 16.39
N GLU A 590 16.18 -4.53 15.74
CA GLU A 590 15.23 -3.40 15.76
C GLU A 590 13.99 -3.74 14.92
N GLU A 591 14.19 -4.31 13.72
CA GLU A 591 13.14 -4.81 12.85
C GLU A 591 12.35 -5.96 13.50
N LYS A 592 13.04 -6.93 14.12
CA LYS A 592 12.36 -8.01 14.86
C LYS A 592 11.58 -7.46 16.06
N ALA A 593 12.14 -6.53 16.81
CA ALA A 593 11.45 -5.89 17.93
C ALA A 593 10.19 -5.15 17.47
N LYS A 594 10.25 -4.48 16.31
CA LYS A 594 9.08 -3.84 15.69
C LYS A 594 8.00 -4.87 15.36
N ILE A 595 8.33 -5.97 14.68
CA ILE A 595 7.34 -7.01 14.34
C ILE A 595 6.75 -7.64 15.62
N ARG A 596 7.58 -7.93 16.63
CA ARG A 596 7.09 -8.41 17.94
C ARG A 596 6.11 -7.44 18.59
N GLY A 597 6.40 -6.14 18.54
CA GLY A 597 5.49 -5.09 19.02
C GLY A 597 4.16 -5.08 18.26
N GLU A 598 4.19 -5.27 16.94
CA GLU A 598 2.98 -5.36 16.11
C GLU A 598 2.14 -6.61 16.42
N ILE A 599 2.78 -7.75 16.73
CA ILE A 599 2.10 -8.96 17.21
C ILE A 599 1.50 -8.71 18.60
N GLN A 600 2.19 -7.98 19.48
CA GLN A 600 1.67 -7.64 20.80
C GLN A 600 0.43 -6.72 20.71
N GLU A 601 0.37 -5.81 19.75
CA GLU A 601 -0.84 -5.01 19.49
C GLU A 601 -2.02 -5.92 19.07
N LEU A 602 -1.77 -6.91 18.20
CA LEU A 602 -2.76 -7.91 17.79
C LEU A 602 -3.20 -8.81 18.97
N ASP A 603 -2.28 -9.18 19.86
CA ASP A 603 -2.55 -9.97 21.07
C ASP A 603 -3.53 -9.23 22.00
N ILE A 604 -3.27 -7.96 22.27
CA ILE A 604 -4.16 -7.09 23.05
C ILE A 604 -5.52 -6.96 22.36
N ALA A 605 -5.53 -6.78 21.04
CA ALA A 605 -6.74 -6.64 20.24
C ALA A 605 -7.62 -7.91 20.28
N LEU A 606 -7.01 -9.10 20.16
CA LEU A 606 -7.69 -10.38 20.31
C LEU A 606 -8.22 -10.60 21.74
N GLY A 607 -7.45 -10.20 22.77
CA GLY A 607 -7.92 -10.22 24.16
C GLY A 607 -9.18 -9.37 24.37
N CYS A 608 -9.21 -8.16 23.81
CA CYS A 608 -10.41 -7.32 23.79
C CYS A 608 -11.59 -8.02 23.09
N TYR A 609 -11.33 -8.63 21.93
CA TYR A 609 -12.36 -9.33 21.15
C TYR A 609 -12.98 -10.49 21.95
N PHE A 610 -12.17 -11.37 22.55
CA PHE A 610 -12.65 -12.52 23.31
C PHE A 610 -13.45 -12.13 24.57
N LEU A 611 -13.11 -11.03 25.24
CA LEU A 611 -13.87 -10.50 26.39
C LEU A 611 -15.27 -9.97 26.04
N ASN A 612 -15.57 -9.82 24.74
CA ASN A 612 -16.85 -9.34 24.23
C ASN A 612 -17.67 -10.43 23.51
N LEU A 613 -17.15 -11.65 23.39
CA LEU A 613 -17.89 -12.77 22.79
C LEU A 613 -19.05 -13.25 23.67
N GLN A 614 -20.07 -13.79 23.01
CA GLN A 614 -21.22 -14.41 23.66
C GLN A 614 -20.96 -15.90 23.94
N GLU A 615 -21.80 -16.51 24.78
CA GLU A 615 -21.64 -17.92 25.20
C GLU A 615 -21.51 -18.89 24.01
N ASP A 616 -22.40 -18.80 23.02
CA ASP A 616 -22.39 -19.68 21.85
C ASP A 616 -21.09 -19.60 21.05
N ASP A 617 -20.45 -18.43 21.04
CA ASP A 617 -19.16 -18.23 20.37
C ASP A 617 -18.00 -18.73 21.24
N LEU A 618 -18.04 -18.51 22.55
CA LEU A 618 -17.02 -19.01 23.49
C LEU A 618 -16.94 -20.53 23.47
N ARG A 619 -18.07 -21.23 23.37
CA ARG A 619 -18.13 -22.70 23.24
C ARG A 619 -17.41 -23.23 22.00
N LYS A 620 -17.28 -22.43 20.93
CA LYS A 620 -16.52 -22.81 19.72
C LYS A 620 -15.01 -22.69 19.92
N LEU A 621 -14.56 -22.06 21.01
CA LEU A 621 -13.15 -21.68 21.23
C LEU A 621 -12.49 -22.45 22.39
N GLU A 622 -13.12 -23.51 22.92
CA GLU A 622 -12.63 -24.26 24.09
C GLU A 622 -11.24 -24.91 23.89
N ALA A 623 -10.84 -25.19 22.64
CA ALA A 623 -9.52 -25.78 22.31
C ALA A 623 -8.43 -24.74 21.97
N ILE A 624 -8.77 -23.45 21.97
CA ILE A 624 -7.91 -22.38 21.45
C ILE A 624 -6.86 -21.83 22.43
N PRO A 625 -7.03 -21.84 23.78
CA PRO A 625 -6.05 -21.25 24.69
C PRO A 625 -4.61 -21.73 24.51
N ASP A 626 -4.40 -23.03 24.26
CA ASP A 626 -3.05 -23.60 24.07
C ASP A 626 -2.42 -23.18 22.72
N ILE A 627 -3.25 -22.95 21.68
CA ILE A 627 -2.79 -22.42 20.38
C ILE A 627 -2.32 -20.98 20.55
N LEU A 628 -3.07 -20.15 21.30
CA LEU A 628 -2.69 -18.78 21.61
C LEU A 628 -1.36 -18.73 22.37
N GLU A 629 -1.18 -19.60 23.37
CA GLU A 629 0.08 -19.74 24.11
C GLU A 629 1.25 -20.07 23.18
N ALA A 630 1.08 -21.05 22.30
CA ALA A 630 2.11 -21.47 21.35
C ALA A 630 2.52 -20.36 20.37
N PHE A 631 1.64 -19.41 20.08
CA PHE A 631 1.92 -18.26 19.22
C PHE A 631 2.42 -17.03 19.98
N GLY A 632 2.53 -17.11 21.31
CA GLY A 632 2.97 -16.01 22.17
C GLY A 632 1.88 -14.94 22.40
N LEU A 633 0.60 -15.29 22.20
CA LEU A 633 -0.55 -14.40 22.36
C LEU A 633 -1.13 -14.51 23.77
N PHE A 634 -0.39 -13.99 24.75
CA PHE A 634 -0.68 -14.17 26.18
C PHE A 634 -1.89 -13.34 26.65
N MET A 635 -2.09 -12.14 26.13
CA MET A 635 -3.26 -11.31 26.49
C MET A 635 -4.55 -11.86 25.92
N ALA A 636 -4.50 -12.38 24.69
CA ALA A 636 -5.59 -13.09 24.04
C ALA A 636 -5.96 -14.36 24.82
N ARG A 637 -4.95 -15.17 25.19
CA ARG A 637 -5.13 -16.36 26.03
C ARG A 637 -5.79 -16.00 27.37
N THR A 638 -5.30 -14.95 28.02
CA THR A 638 -5.84 -14.46 29.30
C THR A 638 -7.30 -14.04 29.16
N GLY A 639 -7.63 -13.23 28.15
CA GLY A 639 -9.00 -12.80 27.88
C GLY A 639 -9.95 -13.97 27.60
N LEU A 640 -9.51 -14.95 26.80
CA LEU A 640 -10.32 -16.13 26.47
C LEU A 640 -10.53 -17.04 27.69
N LEU A 641 -9.48 -17.39 28.44
CA LEU A 641 -9.60 -18.22 29.65
C LEU A 641 -10.46 -17.56 30.73
N PHE A 642 -10.35 -16.23 30.87
CA PHE A 642 -11.22 -15.47 31.76
C PHE A 642 -12.69 -15.59 31.33
N SER A 643 -13.00 -15.36 30.06
CA SER A 643 -14.36 -15.49 29.52
C SER A 643 -14.91 -16.92 29.60
N LEU A 644 -14.05 -17.95 29.52
CA LEU A 644 -14.42 -19.35 29.71
C LEU A 644 -14.64 -19.75 31.19
N GLY A 645 -14.22 -18.91 32.15
CA GLY A 645 -14.39 -19.14 33.60
C GLY A 645 -13.19 -19.82 34.29
N TYR A 646 -11.96 -19.61 33.81
CA TYR A 646 -10.73 -20.23 34.32
C TYR A 646 -9.81 -19.24 35.07
N THR A 647 -10.37 -18.35 35.89
CA THR A 647 -9.58 -17.37 36.67
C THR A 647 -8.58 -18.01 37.62
N ASP A 648 -8.92 -19.14 38.25
CA ASP A 648 -8.02 -19.87 39.15
C ASP A 648 -6.76 -20.33 38.42
N LEU A 649 -6.91 -20.87 37.21
CA LEU A 649 -5.80 -21.32 36.40
C LEU A 649 -4.87 -20.17 36.00
N LEU A 650 -5.43 -19.01 35.66
CA LEU A 650 -4.65 -17.82 35.32
C LEU A 650 -3.81 -17.33 36.52
N ARG A 651 -4.26 -17.56 37.76
CA ARG A 651 -3.47 -17.29 38.97
C ARG A 651 -2.43 -18.39 39.25
N GLU A 652 -2.76 -19.65 38.94
CA GLU A 652 -1.85 -20.78 39.12
C GLU A 652 -0.62 -20.70 38.20
N ASP A 653 -0.83 -20.36 36.93
CA ASP A 653 0.22 -20.29 35.90
C ASP A 653 0.97 -18.94 35.86
N GLY A 654 0.53 -17.97 36.67
CA GLY A 654 1.16 -16.66 36.81
C GLY A 654 0.75 -15.63 35.76
N SER A 655 -0.20 -15.95 34.87
CA SER A 655 -0.78 -14.98 33.91
C SER A 655 -1.44 -13.80 34.64
N LEU A 656 -2.01 -14.06 35.82
CA LEU A 656 -2.46 -13.07 36.80
C LEU A 656 -1.58 -13.17 38.06
N PRO A 657 -0.90 -12.09 38.48
CA PRO A 657 -0.04 -12.14 39.66
C PRO A 657 -0.83 -12.55 40.92
N LYS A 658 -0.25 -13.45 41.73
CA LYS A 658 -0.93 -13.99 42.93
C LYS A 658 -1.16 -12.92 43.99
N GLU A 659 -0.28 -11.93 44.07
CA GLU A 659 -0.39 -10.82 45.02
C GLU A 659 -1.39 -9.73 44.56
N GLU A 660 -1.79 -9.72 43.28
CA GLU A 660 -2.65 -8.68 42.74
C GLU A 660 -4.11 -8.90 43.17
N PRO A 661 -4.76 -7.90 43.82
CA PRO A 661 -6.14 -8.02 44.27
C PRO A 661 -7.10 -8.15 43.07
N ASP A 662 -8.20 -8.90 43.27
CA ASP A 662 -9.20 -9.13 42.21
C ASP A 662 -9.72 -7.82 41.59
N GLU A 663 -9.92 -6.78 42.39
CA GLU A 663 -10.39 -5.47 41.93
C GLU A 663 -9.48 -4.87 40.84
N ASN A 664 -8.16 -4.94 41.00
CA ASN A 664 -7.20 -4.39 40.05
C ASN A 664 -7.19 -5.22 38.75
N VAL A 665 -7.24 -6.56 38.87
CA VAL A 665 -7.35 -7.46 37.71
C VAL A 665 -8.62 -7.15 36.91
N MET A 666 -9.77 -7.01 37.60
CA MET A 666 -11.03 -6.66 36.96
C MET A 666 -10.97 -5.30 36.28
N GLN A 667 -10.29 -4.31 36.89
CA GLN A 667 -10.11 -2.99 36.29
C GLN A 667 -9.31 -3.07 34.98
N ILE A 668 -8.22 -3.82 34.96
CA ILE A 668 -7.38 -4.01 33.75
C ILE A 668 -8.19 -4.71 32.66
N LEU A 669 -8.90 -5.80 32.98
CA LEU A 669 -9.72 -6.52 32.01
C LEU A 669 -10.92 -5.69 31.54
N ALA A 670 -11.52 -4.86 32.39
CA ALA A 670 -12.56 -3.92 32.00
C ALA A 670 -12.04 -2.84 31.03
N MET A 671 -10.83 -2.31 31.25
CA MET A 671 -10.15 -1.41 30.32
C MET A 671 -9.87 -2.09 28.98
N LEU A 672 -9.41 -3.34 29.00
CA LEU A 672 -9.16 -4.15 27.80
C LEU A 672 -10.46 -4.43 27.03
N LYS A 673 -11.53 -4.84 27.73
CA LYS A 673 -12.87 -5.05 27.15
C LYS A 673 -13.43 -3.78 26.49
N SER A 674 -13.07 -2.62 27.01
CA SER A 674 -13.59 -1.31 26.59
C SER A 674 -12.73 -0.59 25.54
N GLN A 675 -11.79 -1.28 24.88
CA GLN A 675 -11.02 -0.69 23.77
C GLN A 675 -11.94 -0.35 22.59
N ALA A 676 -11.55 0.64 21.78
CA ALA A 676 -12.33 1.12 20.63
C ALA A 676 -12.63 0.01 19.60
N LEU A 677 -11.81 -1.03 19.55
CA LEU A 677 -12.00 -2.20 18.71
C LEU A 677 -13.33 -2.93 18.99
N ALA A 678 -13.83 -2.91 20.24
CA ALA A 678 -15.10 -3.52 20.63
C ALA A 678 -16.32 -2.93 19.89
N GLU A 679 -16.17 -1.74 19.31
CA GLU A 679 -17.22 -1.13 18.47
C GLU A 679 -17.09 -1.50 17.00
N ARG A 680 -15.89 -1.89 16.55
CA ARG A 680 -15.60 -2.25 15.15
C ARG A 680 -15.83 -3.73 14.86
N GLY A 681 -15.52 -4.63 15.80
CA GLY A 681 -15.65 -6.09 15.64
C GLY A 681 -17.05 -6.64 16.00
N ARG A 682 -18.11 -6.20 15.32
CA ARG A 682 -19.51 -6.65 15.57
C ARG A 682 -20.05 -7.66 14.55
N GLY A 683 -19.17 -8.33 13.81
CA GLY A 683 -19.53 -9.38 12.87
C GLY A 683 -19.77 -10.75 13.54
N PRO A 684 -20.39 -11.71 12.84
CA PRO A 684 -20.44 -13.09 13.30
C PRO A 684 -19.01 -13.66 13.44
N LEU A 685 -18.75 -14.46 14.48
CA LEU A 685 -17.48 -15.17 14.64
C LEU A 685 -17.33 -16.22 13.54
N ILE A 686 -16.24 -16.13 12.76
CA ILE A 686 -15.88 -17.10 11.72
C ILE A 686 -14.73 -17.98 12.22
N VAL A 687 -14.99 -19.28 12.29
CA VAL A 687 -14.04 -20.31 12.76
C VAL A 687 -13.69 -21.34 11.67
N ASN A 688 -14.39 -21.30 10.54
CA ASN A 688 -14.28 -22.28 9.44
C ASN A 688 -14.48 -23.73 9.92
N SER A 689 -15.45 -23.93 10.82
CA SER A 689 -15.84 -25.25 11.32
C SER A 689 -16.72 -26.00 10.31
N GLU A 690 -16.85 -27.31 10.51
CA GLU A 690 -17.91 -28.08 9.86
C GLU A 690 -19.28 -27.65 10.41
N GLY A 691 -20.25 -27.43 9.52
CA GLY A 691 -21.60 -27.00 9.86
C GLY A 691 -21.93 -25.53 9.57
N PRO A 692 -23.13 -25.06 9.98
CA PRO A 692 -23.66 -23.78 9.54
C PRO A 692 -22.88 -22.58 10.08
N GLN A 693 -22.59 -21.62 9.21
CA GLN A 693 -21.92 -20.36 9.55
C GLN A 693 -22.51 -19.19 8.77
N THR A 694 -22.37 -17.99 9.32
CA THR A 694 -22.79 -16.74 8.67
C THR A 694 -21.58 -15.86 8.44
N PHE A 695 -21.44 -15.38 7.22
CA PHE A 695 -20.45 -14.38 6.82
C PHE A 695 -21.20 -13.09 6.52
N ALA A 696 -20.60 -11.92 6.78
CA ALA A 696 -21.32 -10.66 6.58
C ALA A 696 -20.43 -9.52 6.09
N THR A 697 -21.05 -8.57 5.39
CA THR A 697 -20.48 -7.26 5.07
C THR A 697 -21.54 -6.16 5.23
N THR A 698 -21.11 -4.90 5.18
CA THR A 698 -21.99 -3.73 5.15
C THR A 698 -21.65 -2.90 3.92
N ILE A 699 -22.64 -2.74 3.03
CA ILE A 699 -22.52 -2.02 1.77
C ILE A 699 -23.58 -0.92 1.75
N LEU A 700 -23.16 0.35 1.67
CA LEU A 700 -24.08 1.50 1.65
C LEU A 700 -25.01 1.53 2.88
N GLY A 701 -24.51 1.10 4.05
CA GLY A 701 -25.29 0.93 5.27
C GLY A 701 -26.19 -0.32 5.33
N MET A 702 -26.40 -1.03 4.21
CA MET A 702 -27.15 -2.29 4.18
C MET A 702 -26.24 -3.45 4.61
N LYS A 703 -26.73 -4.30 5.51
CA LYS A 703 -26.06 -5.55 5.87
C LYS A 703 -26.33 -6.61 4.80
N VAL A 704 -25.29 -7.27 4.32
CA VAL A 704 -25.43 -8.46 3.48
C VAL A 704 -24.87 -9.66 4.24
N GLU A 705 -25.69 -10.68 4.42
CA GLU A 705 -25.31 -11.92 5.11
C GLU A 705 -25.26 -13.09 4.11
N VAL A 706 -24.18 -13.86 4.13
CA VAL A 706 -24.08 -15.13 3.41
C VAL A 706 -24.17 -16.27 4.42
N LEU A 707 -25.21 -17.09 4.31
CA LEU A 707 -25.42 -18.28 5.12
C LEU A 707 -24.87 -19.49 4.37
N ILE A 708 -23.99 -20.24 5.05
CA ILE A 708 -23.44 -21.49 4.54
C ILE A 708 -23.83 -22.63 5.47
N ASP A 709 -24.12 -23.80 4.90
CA ASP A 709 -24.50 -25.00 5.66
C ASP A 709 -23.29 -25.89 6.03
N GLY A 710 -22.17 -25.74 5.31
CA GLY A 710 -20.98 -26.57 5.51
C GLY A 710 -19.72 -25.95 4.90
N SER A 711 -18.57 -26.57 5.20
CA SER A 711 -17.25 -26.01 4.89
C SER A 711 -16.93 -25.93 3.39
N GLU A 712 -17.59 -26.74 2.56
CA GLU A 712 -17.44 -26.73 1.09
C GLU A 712 -17.84 -25.38 0.45
N SER A 713 -18.73 -24.61 1.10
CA SER A 713 -19.21 -23.32 0.62
C SER A 713 -18.40 -22.11 1.13
N ILE A 714 -17.39 -22.31 1.99
CA ILE A 714 -16.60 -21.20 2.59
C ILE A 714 -15.96 -20.35 1.49
N ALA A 715 -15.22 -20.97 0.58
CA ALA A 715 -14.54 -20.25 -0.50
C ALA A 715 -15.52 -19.49 -1.41
N VAL A 716 -16.74 -20.02 -1.62
CA VAL A 716 -17.79 -19.35 -2.38
C VAL A 716 -18.29 -18.14 -1.62
N ALA A 717 -18.57 -18.26 -0.31
CA ALA A 717 -19.04 -17.14 0.51
C ALA A 717 -18.03 -15.98 0.57
N GLU A 718 -16.75 -16.28 0.78
CA GLU A 718 -15.68 -15.28 0.78
C GLU A 718 -15.59 -14.53 -0.56
N LEU A 719 -15.73 -15.24 -1.68
CA LEU A 719 -15.67 -14.65 -3.01
C LEU A 719 -16.93 -13.87 -3.37
N VAL A 720 -18.11 -14.31 -2.95
CA VAL A 720 -19.37 -13.54 -3.10
C VAL A 720 -19.23 -12.20 -2.38
N LEU A 721 -18.78 -12.20 -1.12
CA LEU A 721 -18.63 -10.98 -0.34
C LEU A 721 -17.55 -10.07 -0.88
N GLY A 722 -16.38 -10.60 -1.25
CA GLY A 722 -15.33 -9.81 -1.88
C GLY A 722 -15.77 -9.21 -3.22
N SER A 723 -16.55 -9.96 -4.01
CA SER A 723 -17.08 -9.51 -5.31
C SER A 723 -18.13 -8.41 -5.14
N LEU A 724 -19.03 -8.55 -4.17
CA LEU A 724 -20.01 -7.52 -3.83
C LEU A 724 -19.32 -6.24 -3.38
N GLU A 725 -18.34 -6.34 -2.48
CA GLU A 725 -17.58 -5.17 -2.03
C GLU A 725 -16.82 -4.50 -3.18
N ALA A 726 -16.13 -5.26 -4.03
CA ALA A 726 -15.47 -4.70 -5.20
C ALA A 726 -16.46 -4.05 -6.18
N PHE A 727 -17.60 -4.68 -6.43
CA PHE A 727 -18.64 -4.12 -7.31
C PHE A 727 -19.22 -2.80 -6.77
N PHE A 728 -19.56 -2.77 -5.47
CA PHE A 728 -20.22 -1.61 -4.86
C PHE A 728 -19.26 -0.50 -4.42
N ALA A 729 -17.94 -0.71 -4.39
CA ALA A 729 -17.01 0.24 -3.77
C ALA A 729 -17.16 1.69 -4.23
N THR A 730 -17.33 1.90 -5.54
CA THR A 730 -17.46 3.24 -6.14
C THR A 730 -18.92 3.66 -6.33
N ILE A 731 -19.89 2.79 -6.02
CA ILE A 731 -21.33 3.08 -6.13
C ILE A 731 -21.77 4.10 -5.08
N ILE A 732 -21.05 4.23 -3.96
CA ILE A 732 -21.38 5.20 -2.90
C ILE A 732 -21.33 6.66 -3.35
N GLU A 733 -20.59 6.96 -4.42
CA GLU A 733 -20.55 8.28 -5.06
C GLU A 733 -21.68 8.48 -6.09
N GLN A 734 -22.48 7.44 -6.33
CA GLN A 734 -23.61 7.45 -7.27
C GLN A 734 -24.94 7.61 -6.52
N ARG A 735 -26.00 8.04 -7.21
CA ARG A 735 -27.36 8.20 -6.66
C ARG A 735 -28.08 6.85 -6.47
N VAL A 736 -27.42 5.89 -5.82
CA VAL A 736 -27.96 4.56 -5.53
C VAL A 736 -28.32 4.48 -4.05
N VAL A 737 -29.56 4.14 -3.76
CA VAL A 737 -30.09 4.15 -2.39
C VAL A 737 -30.62 2.76 -2.02
N PRO A 738 -30.02 2.04 -1.06
CA PRO A 738 -30.60 0.83 -0.53
C PRO A 738 -31.92 1.11 0.18
N HIS A 739 -32.90 0.24 0.00
CA HIS A 739 -34.23 0.36 0.62
C HIS A 739 -34.53 -0.74 1.64
N THR A 740 -33.56 -1.61 1.93
CA THR A 740 -33.64 -2.66 2.95
C THR A 740 -32.43 -2.61 3.88
N GLU A 741 -32.64 -2.97 5.15
CA GLU A 741 -31.58 -3.02 6.17
C GLU A 741 -30.70 -4.27 6.03
N LEU A 742 -31.29 -5.36 5.52
CA LEU A 742 -30.67 -6.67 5.43
C LEU A 742 -31.02 -7.35 4.10
N PHE A 743 -30.01 -7.95 3.48
CA PHE A 743 -30.15 -8.86 2.36
C PHE A 743 -29.43 -10.18 2.67
N ARG A 744 -30.09 -11.33 2.46
CA ARG A 744 -29.55 -12.65 2.79
C ARG A 744 -29.25 -13.48 1.55
N ILE A 745 -28.07 -14.07 1.50
CA ILE A 745 -27.65 -15.00 0.46
C ILE A 745 -27.48 -16.37 1.11
N ILE A 746 -28.23 -17.36 0.65
CA ILE A 746 -28.18 -18.73 1.16
C ILE A 746 -27.40 -19.57 0.16
N THR A 747 -26.37 -20.27 0.60
CA THR A 747 -25.61 -21.18 -0.27
C THR A 747 -26.02 -22.63 -0.04
N ALA A 748 -26.26 -23.36 -1.12
CA ALA A 748 -26.60 -24.78 -1.08
C ALA A 748 -25.69 -25.54 -2.06
N GLN A 749 -25.16 -26.69 -1.64
CA GLN A 749 -24.44 -27.60 -2.53
C GLN A 749 -25.43 -28.57 -3.18
N SER A 750 -25.24 -28.88 -4.47
CA SER A 750 -26.11 -29.81 -5.20
C SER A 750 -25.33 -30.69 -6.17
N ASP A 751 -25.65 -31.98 -6.20
CA ASP A 751 -25.16 -32.93 -7.21
C ASP A 751 -26.00 -32.88 -8.51
N GLY A 752 -27.15 -32.20 -8.48
CA GLY A 752 -28.14 -32.19 -9.56
C GLY A 752 -27.93 -31.12 -10.63
N ILE A 753 -26.88 -30.31 -10.51
CA ILE A 753 -26.55 -29.21 -11.44
C ILE A 753 -25.10 -29.35 -11.92
N GLN A 754 -24.79 -28.81 -13.11
CA GLN A 754 -23.43 -28.82 -13.66
C GLN A 754 -22.76 -27.43 -13.61
N GLU A 755 -23.56 -26.36 -13.53
CA GLU A 755 -23.10 -24.98 -13.46
C GLU A 755 -23.77 -24.28 -12.27
N PRO A 756 -23.10 -23.33 -11.61
CA PRO A 756 -23.69 -22.55 -10.52
C PRO A 756 -24.94 -21.79 -10.94
N VAL A 757 -25.96 -21.79 -10.09
CA VAL A 757 -27.24 -21.10 -10.31
C VAL A 757 -27.50 -20.12 -9.19
N VAL A 758 -28.04 -18.95 -9.55
CA VAL A 758 -28.44 -17.89 -8.62
C VAL A 758 -29.91 -17.58 -8.83
N GLU A 759 -30.70 -17.64 -7.76
CA GLU A 759 -32.13 -17.34 -7.78
C GLU A 759 -32.43 -16.27 -6.74
N ALA A 760 -32.89 -15.09 -7.20
CA ALA A 760 -33.22 -13.98 -6.33
C ALA A 760 -34.72 -13.91 -6.04
N ASN A 761 -35.07 -13.68 -4.79
CA ASN A 761 -36.44 -13.42 -4.35
C ASN A 761 -36.49 -12.03 -3.71
N ALA A 762 -36.83 -11.04 -4.54
CA ALA A 762 -36.94 -9.65 -4.14
C ALA A 762 -38.06 -9.41 -3.11
N LEU A 763 -39.04 -10.32 -2.97
CA LEU A 763 -40.05 -10.19 -1.94
C LEU A 763 -39.50 -10.52 -0.55
N ASP A 764 -38.54 -11.42 -0.44
CA ASP A 764 -37.95 -11.84 0.85
C ASP A 764 -36.59 -11.18 1.14
N MET A 765 -36.07 -10.35 0.23
CA MET A 765 -34.69 -9.85 0.28
C MET A 765 -33.67 -10.99 0.42
N THR A 766 -33.94 -12.09 -0.31
CA THR A 766 -33.11 -13.29 -0.28
C THR A 766 -32.59 -13.64 -1.67
N CYS A 767 -31.48 -14.35 -1.69
CA CYS A 767 -30.93 -14.97 -2.87
C CYS A 767 -30.42 -16.38 -2.52
N THR A 768 -30.72 -17.38 -3.34
CA THR A 768 -30.18 -18.73 -3.19
C THR A 768 -29.11 -18.97 -4.25
N ILE A 769 -27.90 -19.31 -3.80
CA ILE A 769 -26.80 -19.75 -4.66
C ILE A 769 -26.73 -21.27 -4.55
N THR A 770 -27.07 -21.96 -5.63
CA THR A 770 -26.87 -23.41 -5.73
C THR A 770 -25.53 -23.66 -6.43
N TRP A 771 -24.59 -24.24 -5.71
CA TRP A 771 -23.24 -24.53 -6.19
C TRP A 771 -23.10 -26.04 -6.49
N PRO A 772 -22.51 -26.44 -7.64
CA PRO A 772 -22.34 -27.87 -7.93
C PRO A 772 -21.29 -28.49 -6.99
N ARG A 773 -21.59 -29.65 -6.39
CA ARG A 773 -20.64 -30.30 -5.48
C ARG A 773 -19.35 -30.66 -6.21
N GLY A 774 -18.21 -30.38 -5.57
CA GLY A 774 -16.89 -30.61 -6.14
C GLY A 774 -16.49 -29.62 -7.25
N PHE A 775 -17.33 -28.64 -7.59
CA PHE A 775 -16.99 -27.60 -8.56
C PHE A 775 -15.98 -26.62 -7.95
N PRO A 776 -14.73 -26.59 -8.45
CA PRO A 776 -13.65 -25.86 -7.79
C PRO A 776 -13.64 -24.40 -8.21
N VAL A 777 -13.68 -23.51 -7.23
CA VAL A 777 -13.70 -22.05 -7.47
C VAL A 777 -12.37 -21.51 -8.02
N ALA A 778 -11.27 -22.21 -7.78
CA ALA A 778 -9.91 -21.78 -8.13
C ALA A 778 -9.40 -22.29 -9.50
N GLN A 779 -10.16 -23.11 -10.22
CA GLN A 779 -9.69 -23.67 -11.51
C GLN A 779 -9.69 -22.63 -12.63
N LEU A 780 -8.55 -22.50 -13.30
CA LEU A 780 -8.34 -21.50 -14.35
C LEU A 780 -9.31 -21.67 -15.53
N GLU A 781 -9.55 -22.91 -15.97
CA GLU A 781 -10.43 -23.23 -17.10
C GLU A 781 -11.88 -22.73 -16.90
N ARG A 782 -12.32 -22.63 -15.64
CA ARG A 782 -13.66 -22.20 -15.26
C ARG A 782 -13.71 -20.77 -14.74
N GLN A 783 -12.59 -20.05 -14.69
CA GLN A 783 -12.55 -18.70 -14.12
C GLN A 783 -13.46 -17.72 -14.86
N HIS A 784 -13.61 -17.84 -16.18
CA HIS A 784 -14.51 -16.98 -16.93
C HIS A 784 -15.98 -17.15 -16.47
N ASP A 785 -16.44 -18.40 -16.37
CA ASP A 785 -17.80 -18.74 -15.94
C ASP A 785 -18.05 -18.29 -14.48
N VAL A 786 -17.08 -18.55 -13.60
CA VAL A 786 -17.13 -18.13 -12.19
C VAL A 786 -17.20 -16.60 -12.05
N ARG A 787 -16.41 -15.85 -12.83
CA ARG A 787 -16.45 -14.37 -12.83
C ARG A 787 -17.80 -13.85 -13.30
N LYS A 788 -18.35 -14.42 -14.37
CA LYS A 788 -19.67 -14.06 -14.89
C LYS A 788 -20.77 -14.36 -13.87
N PHE A 789 -20.67 -15.49 -13.18
CA PHE A 789 -21.61 -15.87 -12.13
C PHE A 789 -21.64 -14.84 -10.98
N PHE A 790 -20.48 -14.48 -10.42
CA PHE A 790 -20.44 -13.48 -9.35
C PHE A 790 -20.92 -12.10 -9.78
N MET A 791 -20.70 -11.71 -11.05
CA MET A 791 -21.30 -10.50 -11.61
C MET A 791 -22.83 -10.55 -11.60
N SER A 792 -23.41 -11.71 -11.94
CA SER A 792 -24.86 -11.94 -11.87
C SER A 792 -25.39 -11.80 -10.44
N VAL A 793 -24.67 -12.36 -9.45
CA VAL A 793 -25.04 -12.22 -8.03
C VAL A 793 -25.05 -10.74 -7.62
N CYS A 794 -24.03 -9.97 -7.96
CA CYS A 794 -23.97 -8.53 -7.67
C CYS A 794 -25.15 -7.77 -8.33
N GLY A 795 -25.47 -8.09 -9.58
CA GLY A 795 -26.62 -7.51 -10.29
C GLY A 795 -27.96 -7.82 -9.62
N HIS A 796 -28.15 -9.05 -9.13
CA HIS A 796 -29.36 -9.42 -8.39
C HIS A 796 -29.49 -8.67 -7.07
N VAL A 797 -28.40 -8.52 -6.31
CA VAL A 797 -28.41 -7.75 -5.04
C VAL A 797 -28.74 -6.28 -5.33
N LEU A 798 -28.08 -5.67 -6.32
CA LEU A 798 -28.33 -4.28 -6.72
C LEU A 798 -29.80 -4.08 -7.14
N SER A 799 -30.34 -4.96 -7.98
CA SER A 799 -31.71 -4.85 -8.48
C SER A 799 -32.77 -5.11 -7.41
N ALA A 800 -32.51 -6.00 -6.45
CA ALA A 800 -33.50 -6.38 -5.45
C ALA A 800 -33.51 -5.44 -4.24
N ALA A 801 -32.36 -4.85 -3.89
CA ALA A 801 -32.19 -4.13 -2.63
C ALA A 801 -32.01 -2.61 -2.79
N CYS A 802 -31.74 -2.10 -3.98
CA CYS A 802 -31.45 -0.69 -4.21
C CYS A 802 -32.42 -0.05 -5.21
N VAL A 803 -32.71 1.23 -4.96
CA VAL A 803 -33.36 2.13 -5.93
C VAL A 803 -32.27 2.81 -6.74
N VAL A 804 -32.40 2.72 -8.06
CA VAL A 804 -31.49 3.32 -9.04
C VAL A 804 -32.31 4.21 -9.97
N GLU A 805 -31.91 5.47 -10.13
CA GLU A 805 -32.59 6.46 -11.00
C GLU A 805 -32.49 6.06 -12.48
N ASP A 806 -31.27 5.75 -12.94
CA ASP A 806 -31.00 5.25 -14.29
C ASP A 806 -30.03 4.06 -14.22
N MET A 807 -30.59 2.85 -14.40
CA MET A 807 -29.83 1.61 -14.32
C MET A 807 -28.85 1.45 -15.48
N ALA A 808 -29.19 1.95 -16.68
CA ALA A 808 -28.33 1.81 -17.85
C ALA A 808 -27.09 2.70 -17.70
N ALA A 809 -27.29 3.96 -17.32
CA ALA A 809 -26.19 4.90 -17.09
C ALA A 809 -25.28 4.44 -15.93
N LEU A 810 -25.85 3.88 -14.86
CA LEU A 810 -25.07 3.33 -13.75
C LEU A 810 -24.17 2.18 -14.20
N LEU A 811 -24.73 1.21 -14.94
CA LEU A 811 -23.95 0.05 -15.40
C LEU A 811 -22.87 0.47 -16.40
N GLU A 812 -23.17 1.40 -17.31
CA GLU A 812 -22.18 1.94 -18.24
C GLU A 812 -20.99 2.55 -17.46
N ASN A 813 -21.26 3.47 -16.54
CA ASN A 813 -20.24 4.09 -15.69
C ASN A 813 -19.42 3.03 -14.90
N LEU A 814 -20.07 2.05 -14.29
CA LEU A 814 -19.38 1.03 -13.49
C LEU A 814 -18.39 0.19 -14.29
N PHE A 815 -18.73 -0.13 -15.54
CA PHE A 815 -17.91 -1.01 -16.38
C PHE A 815 -16.92 -0.26 -17.26
N SER A 816 -17.26 0.94 -17.76
CA SER A 816 -16.34 1.73 -18.60
C SER A 816 -15.36 2.55 -17.77
N ASP A 817 -15.85 3.22 -16.72
CA ASP A 817 -15.05 4.21 -15.97
C ASP A 817 -14.65 3.69 -14.57
N ALA A 818 -15.55 3.08 -13.79
CA ALA A 818 -15.21 2.66 -12.42
C ALA A 818 -14.46 1.31 -12.33
N ALA A 819 -14.15 0.68 -13.46
CA ALA A 819 -13.39 -0.57 -13.58
C ALA A 819 -13.91 -1.71 -12.69
N ALA A 820 -15.22 -1.78 -12.46
CA ALA A 820 -15.83 -2.76 -11.56
C ALA A 820 -15.52 -4.20 -12.00
N GLN A 821 -15.52 -4.45 -13.32
CA GLN A 821 -15.19 -5.76 -13.87
C GLN A 821 -13.73 -6.16 -13.60
N GLN A 822 -12.77 -5.26 -13.87
CA GLN A 822 -11.34 -5.49 -13.63
C GLN A 822 -11.06 -5.77 -12.15
N ARG A 823 -11.71 -5.02 -11.25
CA ARG A 823 -11.58 -5.21 -9.80
C ARG A 823 -12.15 -6.56 -9.37
N MET A 824 -13.34 -6.93 -9.82
CA MET A 824 -13.94 -8.24 -9.53
C MET A 824 -13.11 -9.41 -10.08
N ILE A 825 -12.50 -9.24 -11.25
CA ILE A 825 -11.55 -10.20 -11.84
C ILE A 825 -10.41 -10.49 -10.87
N MET A 826 -9.85 -9.46 -10.23
CA MET A 826 -8.75 -9.62 -9.28
C MET A 826 -9.21 -10.33 -8.01
N ILE A 827 -10.39 -9.99 -7.49
CA ILE A 827 -10.98 -10.71 -6.35
C ILE A 827 -11.19 -12.19 -6.64
N ALA A 828 -11.69 -12.53 -7.83
CA ALA A 828 -11.96 -13.92 -8.22
C ALA A 828 -10.71 -14.82 -8.18
N THR A 829 -9.51 -14.24 -8.32
CA THR A 829 -8.24 -14.97 -8.24
C THR A 829 -7.72 -15.19 -6.82
N ALA A 830 -8.34 -14.58 -5.81
CA ALA A 830 -7.85 -14.63 -4.42
C ALA A 830 -7.76 -16.06 -3.87
N GLN A 831 -8.64 -16.98 -4.29
CA GLN A 831 -8.58 -18.39 -3.88
C GLN A 831 -7.35 -19.12 -4.44
N ASN A 832 -6.87 -18.73 -5.64
CA ASN A 832 -5.62 -19.25 -6.20
C ASN A 832 -4.44 -18.75 -5.37
N SER A 833 -4.45 -17.46 -5.03
CA SER A 833 -3.42 -16.83 -4.19
C SER A 833 -3.39 -17.40 -2.77
N TYR A 834 -4.55 -17.64 -2.16
CA TYR A 834 -4.65 -18.27 -0.84
C TYR A 834 -4.03 -19.67 -0.84
N ARG A 835 -4.32 -20.48 -1.87
CA ARG A 835 -3.73 -21.82 -2.03
C ARG A 835 -2.23 -21.78 -2.21
N ARG A 836 -1.69 -20.78 -2.92
CA ARG A 836 -0.24 -20.59 -3.06
C ARG A 836 0.41 -20.28 -1.72
N LEU A 837 -0.23 -19.44 -0.91
CA LEU A 837 0.31 -19.01 0.38
C LEU A 837 0.22 -20.09 1.47
N THR A 838 -0.84 -20.90 1.47
CA THR A 838 -1.15 -21.83 2.58
C THR A 838 -1.14 -23.31 2.18
N SER A 839 -0.97 -23.63 0.90
CA SER A 839 -1.16 -24.96 0.32
C SER A 839 -2.58 -25.54 0.51
N ARG A 840 -3.57 -24.73 0.90
CA ARG A 840 -4.94 -25.14 1.24
C ARG A 840 -5.99 -24.17 0.67
N GLY A 841 -7.25 -24.60 0.59
CA GLY A 841 -8.34 -23.74 0.12
C GLY A 841 -8.78 -22.68 1.14
N PHE A 842 -8.71 -23.01 2.42
CA PHE A 842 -8.96 -22.14 3.56
C PHE A 842 -8.29 -22.75 4.79
N THR A 843 -8.04 -21.94 5.81
CA THR A 843 -7.51 -22.38 7.11
C THR A 843 -8.65 -22.55 8.10
N ARG A 844 -8.55 -23.53 9.00
CA ARG A 844 -9.51 -23.76 10.10
C ARG A 844 -8.80 -23.95 11.42
N LEU A 845 -9.49 -23.72 12.54
CA LEU A 845 -8.88 -23.84 13.87
C LEU A 845 -8.30 -25.24 14.15
N GLY A 846 -8.92 -26.28 13.58
CA GLY A 846 -8.43 -27.66 13.70
C GLY A 846 -7.08 -27.94 13.03
N ASP A 847 -6.57 -27.02 12.20
CA ASP A 847 -5.29 -27.17 11.54
C ASP A 847 -4.09 -27.07 12.51
N TRP A 848 -4.32 -26.55 13.71
CA TRP A 848 -3.38 -26.48 14.82
C TRP A 848 -3.69 -27.47 15.95
N SER A 849 -4.44 -28.54 15.66
CA SER A 849 -4.82 -29.55 16.67
C SER A 849 -3.62 -30.18 17.37
N ASN A 850 -2.46 -30.21 16.73
CA ASN A 850 -1.20 -30.69 17.30
C ASN A 850 -0.62 -29.80 18.41
N LEU A 851 -1.08 -28.55 18.53
CA LEU A 851 -0.69 -27.62 19.60
C LEU A 851 -1.60 -27.70 20.83
N VAL A 852 -2.78 -28.32 20.69
CA VAL A 852 -3.77 -28.44 21.77
C VAL A 852 -3.32 -29.51 22.76
N ARG A 853 -3.08 -29.13 24.02
CA ARG A 853 -2.72 -30.05 25.11
C ARG A 853 -3.95 -30.48 25.90
N ARG A 854 -4.92 -29.58 26.09
CA ARG A 854 -6.21 -29.88 26.72
C ARG A 854 -7.33 -28.97 26.19
N SER A 855 -8.57 -29.38 26.40
CA SER A 855 -9.75 -28.54 26.17
C SER A 855 -10.16 -27.82 27.46
N TYR A 856 -10.74 -26.63 27.31
CA TYR A 856 -11.21 -25.76 28.39
C TYR A 856 -12.73 -25.54 28.27
N PRO A 857 -13.57 -26.51 28.70
CA PRO A 857 -15.03 -26.39 28.62
C PRO A 857 -15.56 -25.11 29.27
N PHE A 858 -16.55 -24.47 28.65
CA PHE A 858 -17.18 -23.27 29.20
C PHE A 858 -17.79 -23.53 30.59
N ARG A 859 -17.36 -22.79 31.62
CA ARG A 859 -17.83 -22.90 33.01
C ARG A 859 -18.83 -21.81 33.42
N GLY A 860 -19.19 -20.92 32.49
CA GLY A 860 -19.91 -19.68 32.80
C GLY A 860 -18.96 -18.55 33.16
N GLN A 861 -19.23 -17.34 32.65
CA GLN A 861 -18.50 -16.16 33.08
C GLN A 861 -18.91 -15.83 34.52
N GLN A 862 -18.01 -16.08 35.47
CA GLN A 862 -18.30 -15.92 36.90
C GLN A 862 -18.49 -14.45 37.32
N ILE A 863 -17.93 -13.50 36.57
CA ILE A 863 -17.88 -12.08 36.91
C ILE A 863 -18.14 -11.22 35.65
N GLU A 864 -19.16 -10.37 35.71
CA GLU A 864 -19.50 -9.44 34.64
C GLU A 864 -18.59 -8.21 34.69
N LEU A 865 -17.83 -7.98 33.62
CA LEU A 865 -16.93 -6.82 33.51
C LEU A 865 -17.69 -5.56 33.06
N PRO A 866 -17.57 -4.43 33.79
CA PRO A 866 -18.22 -3.19 33.40
C PRO A 866 -17.62 -2.64 32.10
N ARG A 867 -18.46 -2.02 31.26
CA ARG A 867 -18.01 -1.27 30.09
C ARG A 867 -17.68 0.16 30.51
N ILE A 868 -16.45 0.59 30.25
CA ILE A 868 -15.96 1.94 30.56
C ILE A 868 -16.29 2.84 29.38
N GLU A 869 -17.18 3.82 29.57
CA GLU A 869 -17.52 4.81 28.53
C GLU A 869 -16.34 5.76 28.29
N ARG A 870 -15.95 5.94 27.03
CA ARG A 870 -14.97 6.95 26.62
C ARG A 870 -15.68 8.23 26.19
N PRO A 871 -15.20 9.43 26.56
CA PRO A 871 -15.78 10.67 26.07
C PRO A 871 -15.68 10.73 24.55
N ALA A 872 -16.81 10.95 23.88
CA ALA A 872 -16.87 11.09 22.43
C ALA A 872 -15.94 12.23 21.98
N ARG A 873 -15.02 11.96 21.05
CA ARG A 873 -14.32 13.03 20.33
C ARG A 873 -15.37 13.80 19.53
N GLY A 874 -15.58 15.07 19.86
CA GLY A 874 -16.53 15.92 19.17
C GLY A 874 -16.13 16.10 17.71
N GLU A 875 -16.86 15.44 16.82
CA GLU A 875 -16.83 15.76 15.39
C GLU A 875 -17.80 16.91 15.15
N THR A 876 -17.25 18.01 14.64
CA THR A 876 -18.01 19.17 14.20
C THR A 876 -18.80 18.79 12.95
N SER A 877 -20.10 18.56 13.08
CA SER A 877 -21.02 18.47 11.96
C SER A 877 -21.12 19.84 11.26
N ALA A 878 -20.53 19.96 10.08
CA ALA A 878 -20.83 21.05 9.16
C ALA A 878 -22.26 20.88 8.62
N LYS A 879 -23.02 21.97 8.49
CA LYS A 879 -24.35 21.94 7.88
C LYS A 879 -24.24 21.47 6.42
N PRO A 880 -25.06 20.51 5.96
CA PRO A 880 -25.08 20.17 4.55
C PRO A 880 -25.66 21.34 3.75
N ASP A 881 -24.93 21.71 2.70
CA ASP A 881 -25.48 22.43 1.57
C ASP A 881 -26.46 21.51 0.82
N THR A 882 -27.31 22.05 -0.04
CA THR A 882 -28.53 21.42 -0.60
C THR A 882 -28.36 20.21 -1.56
N GLY A 883 -27.46 19.26 -1.25
CA GLY A 883 -27.24 17.99 -1.95
C GLY A 883 -27.24 16.76 -1.02
N MET A 884 -27.15 15.55 -1.59
CA MET A 884 -26.88 14.34 -0.81
C MET A 884 -25.50 14.47 -0.13
N PRO A 885 -25.31 14.06 1.14
CA PRO A 885 -24.00 14.10 1.77
C PRO A 885 -23.02 13.19 1.01
N GLU A 886 -21.78 13.66 0.81
CA GLU A 886 -20.71 12.81 0.29
C GLU A 886 -20.27 11.82 1.39
N PHE A 887 -20.51 10.53 1.16
CA PHE A 887 -20.08 9.46 2.07
C PHE A 887 -18.84 8.78 1.52
N LYS A 888 -17.84 8.53 2.39
CA LYS A 888 -16.55 7.95 1.96
C LYS A 888 -16.30 6.56 2.56
N ASP A 889 -17.08 6.16 3.57
CA ASP A 889 -17.08 4.81 4.13
C ASP A 889 -18.51 4.23 4.06
N HIS A 890 -18.64 3.00 3.56
CA HIS A 890 -19.93 2.31 3.44
C HIS A 890 -20.64 2.06 4.79
N LYS A 891 -19.95 2.24 5.92
CA LYS A 891 -20.47 2.10 7.29
C LYS A 891 -20.87 3.44 7.92
N GLU A 892 -20.54 4.58 7.31
CA GLU A 892 -20.95 5.92 7.78
C GLU A 892 -22.45 6.18 7.55
N VAL A 893 -23.05 5.44 6.61
CA VAL A 893 -24.47 5.48 6.30
C VAL A 893 -25.21 4.37 7.04
N ALA A 894 -26.42 4.64 7.49
CA ALA A 894 -27.35 3.62 7.96
C ALA A 894 -28.52 3.46 6.98
N VAL A 895 -29.14 2.28 6.99
CA VAL A 895 -30.45 2.09 6.37
C VAL A 895 -31.42 1.78 7.50
N SER A 896 -32.56 2.45 7.51
CA SER A 896 -33.66 2.21 8.45
C SER A 896 -34.95 2.06 7.66
N SER A 897 -35.42 0.82 7.48
CA SER A 897 -36.54 0.52 6.59
C SER A 897 -37.36 -0.65 7.08
N VAL A 898 -38.60 -0.34 7.48
CA VAL A 898 -39.67 -1.32 7.73
C VAL A 898 -40.55 -1.55 6.49
N ILE A 899 -40.28 -0.84 5.38
CA ILE A 899 -41.07 -0.90 4.16
C ILE A 899 -40.40 -1.85 3.16
N ASN A 900 -41.05 -2.99 2.90
CA ASN A 900 -40.72 -3.84 1.78
C ASN A 900 -41.29 -3.25 0.48
N VAL A 901 -40.44 -2.55 -0.27
CA VAL A 901 -40.79 -1.85 -1.51
C VAL A 901 -41.49 -2.77 -2.52
N HIS A 902 -40.94 -3.95 -2.79
CA HIS A 902 -41.48 -4.87 -3.79
C HIS A 902 -42.82 -5.46 -3.37
N ALA A 903 -42.95 -5.87 -2.10
CA ALA A 903 -44.21 -6.39 -1.59
C ALA A 903 -45.31 -5.30 -1.60
N TRP A 904 -44.95 -4.06 -1.25
CA TRP A 904 -45.90 -2.94 -1.27
C TRP A 904 -46.38 -2.61 -2.69
N ASP A 905 -45.46 -2.57 -3.65
CA ASP A 905 -45.77 -2.25 -5.04
C ASP A 905 -46.62 -3.37 -5.69
N GLN A 906 -46.31 -4.63 -5.38
CA GLN A 906 -47.11 -5.79 -5.84
C GLN A 906 -48.49 -5.85 -5.15
N ALA A 907 -48.60 -5.41 -3.89
CA ALA A 907 -49.85 -5.37 -3.14
C ALA A 907 -50.86 -4.38 -3.72
N LYS A 908 -50.38 -3.36 -4.45
CA LYS A 908 -51.18 -2.27 -5.04
C LYS A 908 -52.08 -1.61 -3.99
N TRP A 909 -51.45 -0.85 -3.10
CA TRP A 909 -52.14 -0.07 -2.08
C TRP A 909 -53.13 0.94 -2.70
N ARG A 910 -54.36 1.02 -2.15
CA ARG A 910 -55.45 1.88 -2.64
C ARG A 910 -56.05 2.83 -1.61
N GLY A 911 -55.66 2.73 -0.34
CA GLY A 911 -56.09 3.65 0.71
C GLY A 911 -56.21 2.99 2.08
N CYS A 912 -56.94 3.62 2.99
CA CYS A 912 -57.24 3.09 4.31
C CYS A 912 -58.74 3.16 4.61
N GLY A 913 -59.24 2.14 5.29
CA GLY A 913 -60.56 2.09 5.92
C GLY A 913 -60.44 2.21 7.44
N TYR A 914 -61.50 2.70 8.09
CA TYR A 914 -61.56 2.83 9.55
C TYR A 914 -62.76 2.06 10.09
N LEU A 915 -62.54 1.15 11.03
CA LEU A 915 -63.59 0.36 11.66
C LEU A 915 -63.71 0.71 13.15
N GLN A 916 -64.94 0.67 13.65
CA GLN A 916 -65.28 0.89 15.04
C GLN A 916 -66.19 -0.21 15.55
N PHE A 917 -65.94 -0.67 16.79
CA PHE A 917 -66.71 -1.72 17.45
C PHE A 917 -67.28 -1.21 18.79
N GLY A 918 -67.88 -0.01 18.74
CA GLY A 918 -68.41 0.68 19.94
C GLY A 918 -67.31 1.09 20.94
N ASN A 919 -67.72 1.42 22.17
CA ASN A 919 -66.83 1.96 23.21
C ASN A 919 -66.08 0.89 24.01
N GLN A 920 -66.12 -0.39 23.60
CA GLN A 920 -65.51 -1.50 24.33
C GLN A 920 -64.21 -2.01 23.69
N HIS A 921 -63.92 -1.63 22.45
CA HIS A 921 -62.75 -2.12 21.71
C HIS A 921 -61.99 -0.96 21.05
N PRO A 922 -60.64 -1.04 20.96
CA PRO A 922 -59.84 -0.08 20.23
C PRO A 922 -60.27 0.06 18.76
N PRO A 923 -60.08 1.25 18.16
CA PRO A 923 -60.37 1.45 16.74
C PRO A 923 -59.41 0.66 15.86
N VAL A 924 -59.83 0.37 14.63
CA VAL A 924 -59.03 -0.36 13.64
C VAL A 924 -58.79 0.49 12.40
N MET A 925 -57.53 0.55 11.97
CA MET A 925 -57.12 1.10 10.68
C MET A 925 -56.83 -0.07 9.74
N ALA A 926 -57.59 -0.17 8.65
CA ALA A 926 -57.43 -1.21 7.64
C ALA A 926 -56.73 -0.65 6.40
N VAL A 927 -55.55 -1.16 6.05
CA VAL A 927 -54.81 -0.77 4.85
C VAL A 927 -55.37 -1.58 3.66
N LEU A 928 -55.93 -0.89 2.66
CA LEU A 928 -56.67 -1.49 1.56
C LEU A 928 -55.74 -1.80 0.37
N PHE A 929 -55.64 -3.08 -0.01
CA PHE A 929 -54.81 -3.58 -1.12
C PHE A 929 -55.64 -4.33 -2.16
N GLU A 930 -55.14 -4.45 -3.40
CA GLU A 930 -55.78 -5.29 -4.43
C GLU A 930 -55.28 -6.74 -4.39
N ASN A 931 -54.00 -6.95 -4.10
CA ASN A 931 -53.38 -8.27 -4.12
C ASN A 931 -53.19 -8.82 -2.71
N GLU A 932 -53.96 -9.85 -2.37
CA GLU A 932 -53.92 -10.50 -1.05
C GLU A 932 -52.55 -11.07 -0.70
N ALA A 933 -51.91 -11.82 -1.63
CA ALA A 933 -50.68 -12.55 -1.31
C ALA A 933 -49.55 -11.59 -0.91
N ALA A 934 -49.40 -10.50 -1.66
CA ALA A 934 -48.41 -9.46 -1.35
C ALA A 934 -48.79 -8.65 -0.10
N ALA A 935 -50.08 -8.36 0.11
CA ALA A 935 -50.55 -7.67 1.32
C ALA A 935 -50.32 -8.49 2.60
N ARG A 936 -50.58 -9.80 2.54
CA ARG A 936 -50.28 -10.73 3.64
C ARG A 936 -48.79 -10.70 3.98
N LYS A 937 -47.94 -10.78 2.97
CA LYS A 937 -46.48 -10.79 3.13
C LYS A 937 -45.93 -9.56 3.86
N ILE A 938 -46.45 -8.36 3.57
CA ILE A 938 -46.07 -7.13 4.27
C ILE A 938 -46.31 -7.27 5.79
N PHE A 939 -47.50 -7.74 6.18
CA PHE A 939 -47.87 -7.86 7.59
C PHE A 939 -47.23 -9.07 8.27
N GLU A 940 -47.01 -10.16 7.55
CA GLU A 940 -46.24 -11.31 8.03
C GLU A 940 -44.81 -10.88 8.38
N HIS A 941 -44.12 -10.16 7.49
CA HIS A 941 -42.79 -9.61 7.78
C HIS A 941 -42.78 -8.63 8.95
N TRP A 942 -43.79 -7.77 9.08
CA TRP A 942 -43.92 -6.91 10.27
C TRP A 942 -44.11 -7.72 11.54
N ARG A 943 -44.88 -8.80 11.49
CA ARG A 943 -45.09 -9.67 12.66
C ARG A 943 -43.88 -10.53 12.99
N GLU A 944 -43.11 -10.95 12.00
CA GLU A 944 -41.81 -11.60 12.22
C GLU A 944 -40.83 -10.66 12.91
N ARG A 945 -40.87 -9.36 12.57
CA ARG A 945 -39.97 -8.35 13.14
C ARG A 945 -40.40 -7.84 14.52
N PHE A 946 -41.66 -7.46 14.70
CA PHE A 946 -42.14 -6.81 15.93
C PHE A 946 -43.08 -7.69 16.77
N GLY A 947 -43.54 -8.84 16.26
CA GLY A 947 -44.62 -9.62 16.86
C GLY A 947 -46.01 -9.07 16.57
N SER A 948 -47.03 -9.50 17.32
CA SER A 948 -48.41 -8.98 17.20
C SER A 948 -48.62 -7.58 17.81
N VAL A 949 -47.61 -7.05 18.50
CA VAL A 949 -47.62 -5.73 19.14
C VAL A 949 -46.30 -5.05 18.81
N ASP A 950 -46.35 -3.91 18.13
CA ASP A 950 -45.16 -3.11 17.84
C ASP A 950 -44.71 -2.32 19.08
N ALA A 951 -44.11 -3.03 20.04
CA ALA A 951 -43.79 -2.51 21.37
C ALA A 951 -42.73 -1.39 21.35
N ASN A 952 -41.83 -1.42 20.36
CA ASN A 952 -40.77 -0.43 20.16
C ASN A 952 -41.20 0.71 19.23
N GLU A 953 -42.42 0.63 18.69
CA GLU A 953 -42.98 1.61 17.77
C GLU A 953 -42.08 1.85 16.54
N GLU A 954 -41.53 0.76 15.98
CA GLU A 954 -40.62 0.78 14.84
C GLU A 954 -41.32 1.20 13.53
N LEU A 955 -42.61 0.89 13.38
CA LEU A 955 -43.44 1.37 12.27
C LEU A 955 -44.07 2.73 12.62
N ALA A 956 -43.69 3.79 11.93
CA ALA A 956 -44.35 5.08 12.05
C ALA A 956 -45.54 5.20 11.09
N VAL A 957 -46.67 5.66 11.62
CA VAL A 957 -47.88 5.97 10.84
C VAL A 957 -48.24 7.43 11.07
N SER A 958 -48.29 8.21 9.99
CA SER A 958 -48.55 9.65 10.03
C SER A 958 -49.77 10.01 9.19
N ILE A 959 -50.59 10.92 9.72
CA ILE A 959 -51.75 11.53 9.05
C ILE A 959 -51.52 13.04 8.96
N ILE A 960 -51.35 13.54 7.75
CA ILE A 960 -51.09 14.95 7.45
C ILE A 960 -52.37 15.59 6.92
N ARG A 961 -52.92 16.53 7.67
CA ARG A 961 -54.22 17.18 7.41
C ARG A 961 -54.04 18.60 6.87
N ASN A 962 -55.14 19.20 6.40
CA ASN A 962 -55.17 20.58 5.92
C ASN A 962 -54.17 20.82 4.78
N LEU A 963 -54.19 19.93 3.78
CA LEU A 963 -53.27 20.00 2.65
C LEU A 963 -53.50 21.31 1.85
N PRO A 964 -52.43 22.01 1.43
CA PRO A 964 -52.55 23.24 0.67
C PRO A 964 -53.36 23.04 -0.60
N GLN A 965 -54.32 23.95 -0.86
CA GLN A 965 -55.15 23.96 -2.07
C GLN A 965 -56.01 22.69 -2.28
N ALA A 966 -56.25 21.92 -1.22
CA ALA A 966 -57.12 20.74 -1.24
C ALA A 966 -58.42 20.95 -0.44
N SER A 967 -59.39 20.05 -0.59
CA SER A 967 -60.58 20.00 0.27
C SER A 967 -60.18 19.80 1.74
N PRO A 968 -60.90 20.40 2.72
CA PRO A 968 -60.60 20.24 4.15
C PRO A 968 -60.71 18.79 4.65
N HIS A 969 -61.36 17.91 3.88
CA HIS A 969 -61.48 16.48 4.18
C HIS A 969 -60.36 15.64 3.58
N HIS A 970 -59.53 16.20 2.70
CA HIS A 970 -58.38 15.50 2.14
C HIS A 970 -57.21 15.49 3.14
N TYR A 971 -56.49 14.37 3.17
CA TYR A 971 -55.34 14.18 4.05
C TYR A 971 -54.37 13.19 3.42
N CYS A 972 -53.10 13.28 3.78
CA CYS A 972 -52.08 12.32 3.35
C CYS A 972 -51.82 11.31 4.48
N ILE A 973 -51.83 10.03 4.16
CA ILE A 973 -51.34 8.96 5.05
C ILE A 973 -49.92 8.64 4.64
N GLN A 974 -49.04 8.41 5.61
CA GLN A 974 -47.67 7.96 5.39
C GLN A 974 -47.30 6.82 6.34
N PHE A 975 -46.61 5.83 5.78
CA PHE A 975 -45.93 4.76 6.50
C PHE A 975 -44.42 4.92 6.31
N SER A 976 -43.67 4.81 7.40
CA SER A 976 -42.21 4.90 7.41
C SER A 976 -41.63 4.16 8.61
N SER A 977 -40.31 4.06 8.68
CA SER A 977 -39.63 3.68 9.92
C SER A 977 -39.70 4.81 10.95
N SER A 978 -39.67 4.46 12.23
CA SER A 978 -39.61 5.41 13.34
C SER A 978 -38.18 5.87 13.60
N LEU A 979 -38.00 7.19 13.74
CA LEU A 979 -36.74 7.82 14.14
C LEU A 979 -36.44 7.66 15.63
N ALA A 980 -37.44 7.32 16.45
CA ALA A 980 -37.32 7.21 17.92
C ALA A 980 -37.03 5.76 18.40
N GLY A 981 -37.42 4.75 17.61
CA GLY A 981 -37.27 3.32 17.94
C GLY A 981 -35.95 2.71 17.46
N ALA A 982 -35.28 3.33 16.48
CA ALA A 982 -33.89 2.99 16.21
C ALA A 982 -33.08 3.41 17.43
N GLY A 983 -32.33 2.50 18.05
CA GLY A 983 -31.33 2.82 19.06
C GLY A 983 -30.17 3.67 18.51
N MET A 984 -30.47 4.73 17.77
CA MET A 984 -29.57 5.75 17.25
C MET A 984 -29.02 6.56 18.43
N LYS A 985 -28.11 5.92 19.17
CA LYS A 985 -26.98 6.59 19.82
C LYS A 985 -26.01 7.19 18.77
N SER A 986 -26.32 7.05 17.48
CA SER A 986 -25.46 7.37 16.34
C SER A 986 -26.06 8.51 15.54
N LEU A 987 -25.31 9.61 15.44
CA LEU A 987 -25.55 10.81 14.62
C LEU A 987 -25.45 10.55 13.09
N ARG A 988 -25.51 9.29 12.64
CA ARG A 988 -25.26 8.92 11.23
C ARG A 988 -26.47 9.22 10.35
N PRO A 989 -26.27 9.81 9.15
CA PRO A 989 -27.31 9.93 8.15
C PRO A 989 -27.88 8.55 7.76
N ALA A 990 -29.21 8.46 7.63
CA ALA A 990 -29.89 7.21 7.34
C ALA A 990 -30.79 7.30 6.11
N PHE A 991 -30.73 6.28 5.24
CA PHE A 991 -31.70 6.08 4.17
C PHE A 991 -32.95 5.40 4.73
N MET A 992 -34.12 5.87 4.30
CA MET A 992 -35.40 5.33 4.75
C MET A 992 -36.38 5.24 3.60
N ALA A 993 -36.97 4.08 3.42
CA ALA A 993 -38.09 3.91 2.51
C ALA A 993 -39.38 4.39 3.16
N THR A 994 -40.19 5.12 2.40
CA THR A 994 -41.51 5.58 2.83
C THR A 994 -42.57 5.25 1.79
N ARG A 995 -43.82 5.13 2.23
CA ARG A 995 -44.99 5.01 1.36
C ARG A 995 -46.05 6.00 1.82
N SER A 996 -46.55 6.81 0.90
CA SER A 996 -47.56 7.82 1.21
C SER A 996 -48.64 7.92 0.14
N MET A 997 -49.84 8.32 0.55
CA MET A 997 -50.99 8.47 -0.34
C MET A 997 -51.91 9.58 0.15
N THR A 998 -52.34 10.43 -0.79
CA THR A 998 -53.40 11.42 -0.55
C THR A 998 -54.78 10.77 -0.64
N MET A 999 -55.50 10.76 0.47
CA MET A 999 -56.89 10.30 0.59
C MET A 999 -57.85 11.44 0.24
N GLN A 1000 -58.87 11.13 -0.57
CA GLN A 1000 -59.86 12.11 -1.06
C GLN A 1000 -61.31 11.72 -0.70
N PRO A 1001 -61.67 11.65 0.59
CA PRO A 1001 -63.03 11.32 0.98
C PRO A 1001 -64.00 12.49 0.75
N GLY A 1002 -65.28 12.17 0.52
CA GLY A 1002 -66.34 13.17 0.37
C GLY A 1002 -66.69 13.93 1.67
N ASP A 1003 -66.40 13.33 2.83
CA ASP A 1003 -66.59 13.93 4.15
C ASP A 1003 -65.48 13.46 5.14
N GLY A 1004 -65.46 14.04 6.34
CA GLY A 1004 -64.49 13.71 7.39
C GLY A 1004 -64.94 12.65 8.40
N VAL A 1005 -66.15 12.10 8.28
CA VAL A 1005 -66.82 11.36 9.37
C VAL A 1005 -65.98 10.15 9.82
N ASN A 1006 -65.51 9.34 8.88
CA ASN A 1006 -64.77 8.11 9.20
C ASN A 1006 -63.42 8.38 9.90
N LEU A 1007 -62.66 9.37 9.42
CA LEU A 1007 -61.38 9.74 10.01
C LEU A 1007 -61.57 10.39 11.38
N GLU A 1008 -62.53 11.32 11.53
CA GLU A 1008 -62.79 11.98 12.82
C GLU A 1008 -63.25 10.98 13.88
N ASN A 1009 -64.13 10.05 13.50
CA ASN A 1009 -64.56 8.97 14.37
C ASN A 1009 -63.36 8.12 14.84
N PHE A 1010 -62.49 7.71 13.92
CA PHE A 1010 -61.27 6.98 14.25
C PHE A 1010 -60.37 7.75 15.23
N LEU A 1011 -60.07 9.02 14.93
CA LEU A 1011 -59.22 9.87 15.77
C LEU A 1011 -59.82 10.10 17.17
N ASN A 1012 -61.14 10.27 17.27
CA ASN A 1012 -61.84 10.39 18.55
C ASN A 1012 -61.72 9.11 19.38
N SER A 1013 -61.94 7.95 18.77
CA SER A 1013 -61.77 6.65 19.42
C SER A 1013 -60.31 6.42 19.83
N TYR A 1014 -59.34 6.76 18.98
CA TYR A 1014 -57.91 6.65 19.31
C TYR A 1014 -57.52 7.59 20.46
N ARG A 1015 -58.08 8.81 20.55
CA ARG A 1015 -57.85 9.70 21.70
C ARG A 1015 -58.32 9.09 23.03
N GLN A 1016 -59.38 8.28 23.00
CA GLN A 1016 -59.92 7.57 24.17
C GLN A 1016 -59.06 6.35 24.53
N PHE A 1017 -58.74 5.49 23.57
CA PHE A 1017 -58.05 4.21 23.83
C PHE A 1017 -56.53 4.32 23.87
N LYS A 1018 -55.94 5.34 23.22
CA LYS A 1018 -54.48 5.54 23.03
C LYS A 1018 -53.76 4.38 22.31
N ILE A 1019 -54.52 3.46 21.74
CA ILE A 1019 -54.05 2.32 20.94
C ILE A 1019 -55.01 2.08 19.77
N PHE A 1020 -54.53 1.46 18.70
CA PHE A 1020 -55.34 1.03 17.56
C PHE A 1020 -54.75 -0.24 16.93
N ASN A 1021 -55.58 -1.04 16.27
CA ASN A 1021 -55.09 -2.16 15.46
C ASN A 1021 -54.90 -1.74 14.01
N LEU A 1022 -53.71 -1.99 13.47
CA LEU A 1022 -53.42 -1.86 12.05
C LEU A 1022 -53.59 -3.24 11.39
N ILE A 1023 -54.44 -3.36 10.38
CA ILE A 1023 -54.70 -4.63 9.69
C ILE A 1023 -54.60 -4.49 8.17
N PRO A 1024 -54.24 -5.54 7.43
CA PRO A 1024 -54.42 -5.56 5.99
C PRO A 1024 -55.88 -5.87 5.63
N ALA A 1025 -56.34 -5.31 4.53
CA ALA A 1025 -57.63 -5.62 3.94
C ALA A 1025 -57.53 -5.71 2.41
N VAL A 1026 -58.28 -6.63 1.82
CA VAL A 1026 -58.29 -6.87 0.37
C VAL A 1026 -59.56 -6.30 -0.22
N LEU A 1027 -59.41 -5.48 -1.26
CA LEU A 1027 -60.54 -4.92 -2.00
C LEU A 1027 -61.29 -6.02 -2.75
N ALA A 1028 -62.55 -6.17 -2.39
CA ALA A 1028 -63.56 -6.98 -3.09
C ALA A 1028 -64.89 -6.20 -3.06
N SER A 1029 -65.98 -6.78 -3.60
CA SER A 1029 -67.32 -6.15 -3.54
C SER A 1029 -67.75 -5.76 -2.12
N SER A 1030 -67.23 -6.45 -1.11
CA SER A 1030 -67.11 -5.98 0.26
C SER A 1030 -65.67 -6.23 0.72
N PRO A 1031 -64.96 -5.24 1.31
CA PRO A 1031 -63.57 -5.43 1.73
C PRO A 1031 -63.43 -6.60 2.70
N ARG A 1032 -62.48 -7.50 2.42
CA ARG A 1032 -62.16 -8.60 3.33
C ARG A 1032 -61.04 -8.17 4.26
N PHE A 1033 -61.33 -8.13 5.56
CA PHE A 1033 -60.41 -7.76 6.62
C PHE A 1033 -59.66 -8.99 7.14
N LEU A 1034 -58.32 -8.90 7.23
CA LEU A 1034 -57.45 -9.99 7.67
C LEU A 1034 -57.00 -9.74 9.12
N PHE A 1035 -57.92 -9.90 10.06
CA PHE A 1035 -57.67 -9.61 11.48
C PHE A 1035 -56.57 -10.48 12.09
N GLU A 1036 -56.36 -11.69 11.56
CA GLU A 1036 -55.33 -12.61 12.04
C GLU A 1036 -53.90 -12.07 11.85
N LEU A 1037 -53.71 -11.08 10.97
CA LEU A 1037 -52.43 -10.42 10.68
C LEU A 1037 -52.27 -9.06 11.36
N GLY A 1038 -53.21 -8.67 12.24
CA GLY A 1038 -53.18 -7.35 12.87
C GLY A 1038 -51.95 -7.09 13.73
N VAL A 1039 -51.51 -5.83 13.71
CA VAL A 1039 -50.44 -5.31 14.57
C VAL A 1039 -51.02 -4.22 15.46
N LEU A 1040 -50.92 -4.40 16.77
CA LEU A 1040 -51.36 -3.40 17.74
C LEU A 1040 -50.34 -2.25 17.81
N LYS A 1041 -50.81 -1.01 17.68
CA LYS A 1041 -50.02 0.23 17.68
C LYS A 1041 -50.46 1.17 18.78
N ARG A 1042 -49.51 1.87 19.40
CA ARG A 1042 -49.79 2.95 20.37
C ARG A 1042 -49.57 4.33 19.77
N ASN A 1043 -48.54 4.53 18.96
CA ASN A 1043 -48.23 5.84 18.39
C ASN A 1043 -48.89 6.06 17.02
N LEU A 1044 -49.52 7.22 16.88
CA LEU A 1044 -50.04 7.75 15.62
C LEU A 1044 -49.69 9.24 15.57
N THR A 1045 -48.97 9.67 14.53
CA THR A 1045 -48.64 11.08 14.33
C THR A 1045 -49.76 11.75 13.53
N VAL A 1046 -50.31 12.85 14.05
CA VAL A 1046 -51.32 13.64 13.34
C VAL A 1046 -50.85 15.09 13.30
N LYS A 1047 -50.55 15.63 12.12
CA LYS A 1047 -50.04 16.99 11.92
C LYS A 1047 -50.88 17.75 10.89
N SER A 1048 -50.95 19.07 11.02
CA SER A 1048 -51.37 19.94 9.91
C SER A 1048 -50.20 20.08 8.93
N ALA A 1049 -50.46 20.22 7.63
CA ALA A 1049 -49.40 20.43 6.63
C ALA A 1049 -48.55 21.69 6.92
N SER A 1050 -49.14 22.71 7.55
CA SER A 1050 -48.45 23.92 8.04
C SER A 1050 -47.44 23.68 9.14
N ASP A 1051 -47.56 22.57 9.86
CA ASP A 1051 -46.74 22.26 11.04
C ASP A 1051 -45.57 21.31 10.70
N VAL A 1052 -45.51 20.84 9.45
CA VAL A 1052 -44.48 19.92 8.95
C VAL A 1052 -43.24 20.72 8.55
N ARG A 1053 -42.12 20.46 9.24
CA ARG A 1053 -40.82 21.11 8.97
C ARG A 1053 -40.01 20.30 7.96
N GLU A 1054 -39.01 20.91 7.30
CA GLU A 1054 -38.15 20.22 6.33
C GLU A 1054 -37.43 18.98 6.90
N ASN A 1055 -37.11 18.99 8.20
CA ASN A 1055 -36.46 17.87 8.88
C ASN A 1055 -37.44 16.80 9.37
N ASP A 1056 -38.75 17.00 9.22
CA ASP A 1056 -39.75 16.01 9.57
C ASP A 1056 -39.90 14.97 8.45
N VAL A 1057 -40.06 13.69 8.81
CA VAL A 1057 -40.32 12.61 7.83
C VAL A 1057 -41.57 12.88 6.99
N GLU A 1058 -42.55 13.57 7.57
CA GLU A 1058 -43.78 13.99 6.89
C GLU A 1058 -43.54 14.93 5.69
N TRP A 1059 -42.41 15.64 5.68
CA TRP A 1059 -42.07 16.55 4.60
C TRP A 1059 -41.86 15.82 3.26
N VAL A 1060 -41.32 14.60 3.33
CA VAL A 1060 -41.12 13.74 2.14
C VAL A 1060 -42.46 13.47 1.45
N ALA A 1061 -43.53 13.18 2.21
CA ALA A 1061 -44.85 12.94 1.64
C ALA A 1061 -45.42 14.19 0.96
N LEU A 1062 -45.32 15.36 1.61
CA LEU A 1062 -45.79 16.62 1.00
C LEU A 1062 -45.07 16.94 -0.31
N ARG A 1063 -43.74 16.74 -0.36
CA ARG A 1063 -42.94 16.96 -1.56
C ARG A 1063 -43.32 16.02 -2.71
N ILE A 1064 -43.47 14.72 -2.44
CA ILE A 1064 -43.84 13.71 -3.45
C ILE A 1064 -45.20 14.04 -4.08
N HIS A 1065 -46.17 14.47 -3.27
CA HIS A 1065 -47.54 14.78 -3.72
C HIS A 1065 -47.70 16.24 -4.20
N GLY A 1066 -46.61 17.00 -4.33
CA GLY A 1066 -46.62 18.35 -4.90
C GLY A 1066 -47.21 19.45 -4.00
N HIS A 1067 -47.37 19.18 -2.71
CA HIS A 1067 -47.85 20.16 -1.74
C HIS A 1067 -46.67 21.02 -1.24
N LYS A 1068 -46.67 22.32 -1.58
CA LYS A 1068 -45.67 23.26 -1.04
C LYS A 1068 -45.97 23.53 0.44
N ALA A 1069 -45.06 23.15 1.33
CA ALA A 1069 -45.04 23.66 2.70
C ALA A 1069 -44.79 25.19 2.64
N VAL A 1070 -45.49 25.96 3.48
CA VAL A 1070 -45.32 27.41 3.60
C VAL A 1070 -44.20 27.71 4.59
#